data_AF-A0ABD4KTK5-F1
#
_entry.id   AF-A0ABD4KTK5-F1
#
_cell.length_a   1.000
_cell.length_b   1.000
_cell.length_c   1.000
_cell.angle_alpha   90.00
_cell.angle_beta   90.00
_cell.angle_gamma   90.00
#
_symmetry.space_group_name_H-M   'P 1'
#
loop_
_entity.id
_entity.type
_entity.pdbx_description
1 polymer ?
#
loop_
_entity_poly.entity_id
_entity_poly.type
_entity_poly.pdbx_seq_one_letter_code
_entity_poly.pdbx_strand_id
1 'polypeptide(L)'
;MSTPTIEEIKLLLPHAHDSLLEDLEKLLELIDCPNDFRGLQKVHTVLEYFFTTHPEHFCSLVELNATRINVLLELFTNIGESYYSQYSNGVHAKGWMSKRPLFSLLFVFYEHLSPESASALLFFLKHYYDNEPVIFEHNHTEQSIRAFRLLYTDPLTDRACFDSNSVVQTADNIRAYRQSLTSENDTDDFVDEPIASSHINYLRELEHFYRLDWKKRTYIERSSKKIIRSSFSRRKIERIVGSDNLFTASLNKRPLKQSLVDSGITANEDYPGLAIIKTEQPILPKPTHELPDVSVIKDTAKIASKSRGISRDVRRSHNITPVSRNILQPHELFHLWQALNSHSNTLIGKVAKSHVQCLLTFILITGRSLDNACCVPTCNKNDNSHIGLTIKRDKLILKVAPRPTADRGKHSNNANLLKTKTVASIHLPIFLFESLSRSGITLGSKLSGKHSVNTFRKAIKLFLKALNKRYHCQISLQRIENYLINRTIALEKNDPVILEILRGEISYYSRSPRHYAWYSETELNNKAQELWSDIFNQIKFYSPEFQSPLFGTLELDLDERGIGSQFTPTKEAIIHWVSEHTRKLHTYTAFEVVKNIKELVNYHNQYTIYTLIMLINASGYRAVYNPMPSFDLLLLRYG
;
A
#
# COMPACT_ATOMS: atom_id res chain seq x y z
N MET A 1 1.25 -1.91 43.10
CA MET A 1 2.70 -1.72 43.38
C MET A 1 2.83 -1.58 44.88
N SER A 2 3.92 -2.01 45.51
CA SER A 2 4.02 -1.86 46.97
C SER A 2 4.28 -0.40 47.32
N THR A 3 3.50 0.13 48.25
CA THR A 3 3.82 1.32 49.05
C THR A 3 4.65 0.88 50.27
N PRO A 4 5.33 1.81 50.97
CA PRO A 4 6.04 1.47 52.18
C PRO A 4 5.08 1.05 53.28
N THR A 5 5.33 -0.11 53.88
CA THR A 5 4.55 -0.65 55.01
C THR A 5 4.86 0.08 56.31
N ILE A 6 3.96 0.01 57.29
CA ILE A 6 4.16 0.57 58.64
C ILE A 6 5.48 0.10 59.28
N GLU A 7 5.91 -1.15 59.04
CA GLU A 7 7.18 -1.68 59.53
C GLU A 7 8.38 -0.98 58.89
N GLU A 8 8.36 -0.78 57.57
CA GLU A 8 9.39 -0.04 56.83
C GLU A 8 9.44 1.44 57.25
N ILE A 9 8.28 2.04 57.52
CA ILE A 9 8.16 3.42 58.00
C ILE A 9 8.77 3.58 59.40
N LYS A 10 8.53 2.64 60.32
CA LYS A 10 9.16 2.64 61.66
C LYS A 10 10.68 2.53 61.60
N LEU A 11 11.22 1.80 60.62
CA LEU A 11 12.66 1.69 60.41
C LEU A 11 13.27 2.98 59.84
N LEU A 12 12.53 3.72 59.01
CA LEU A 12 12.94 5.03 58.50
C LEU A 12 12.88 6.11 59.60
N LEU A 13 11.80 6.11 60.39
CA LEU A 13 11.49 7.11 61.42
C LEU A 13 11.33 6.45 62.80
N PRO A 14 12.45 6.07 63.47
CA PRO A 14 12.41 5.28 64.71
C PRO A 14 11.75 5.99 65.91
N HIS A 15 11.56 7.31 65.82
CA HIS A 15 10.94 8.14 66.86
C HIS A 15 9.47 8.50 66.57
N ALA A 16 8.88 7.99 65.47
CA ALA A 16 7.48 8.24 65.16
C ALA A 16 6.57 7.50 66.15
N HIS A 17 5.65 8.23 66.80
CA HIS A 17 4.63 7.64 67.66
C HIS A 17 3.67 6.76 66.86
N ASP A 18 3.24 5.63 67.43
CA ASP A 18 2.34 4.67 66.77
C ASP A 18 1.02 5.31 66.25
N SER A 19 0.52 6.35 66.92
CA SER A 19 -0.68 7.08 66.53
C SER A 19 -0.55 7.93 65.27
N LEU A 20 0.67 8.12 64.74
CA LEU A 20 0.97 8.92 63.55
C LEU A 20 1.32 8.07 62.32
N LEU A 21 1.52 6.76 62.51
CA LEU A 21 2.01 5.89 61.44
C LEU A 21 0.98 5.66 60.35
N GLU A 22 -0.30 5.53 60.70
CA GLU A 22 -1.38 5.41 59.72
C GLU A 22 -1.53 6.68 58.87
N ASP A 23 -1.37 7.86 59.48
CA ASP A 23 -1.41 9.13 58.75
C ASP A 23 -0.18 9.31 57.84
N LEU A 24 0.98 8.82 58.28
CA LEU A 24 2.21 8.85 57.48
C LEU A 24 2.15 7.86 56.32
N GLU A 25 1.59 6.66 56.53
CA GLU A 25 1.33 5.69 55.47
C GLU A 25 0.42 6.28 54.38
N LYS A 26 -0.68 6.94 54.79
CA LYS A 26 -1.58 7.65 53.84
C LYS A 26 -0.86 8.75 53.08
N LEU A 27 -0.04 9.56 53.74
CA LEU A 27 0.73 10.62 53.08
C LEU A 27 1.72 10.04 52.06
N LEU A 28 2.40 8.94 52.41
CA LEU A 28 3.37 8.27 51.54
C LEU A 28 2.70 7.51 50.39
N GLU A 29 1.51 6.97 50.60
CA GLU A 29 0.66 6.38 49.56
C GLU A 29 0.18 7.44 48.57
N LEU A 30 -0.28 8.59 49.06
CA LEU A 30 -0.73 9.72 48.25
C LEU A 30 0.35 10.12 47.24
N ILE A 31 1.60 10.26 47.68
CA ILE A 31 2.71 10.65 46.80
C ILE A 31 3.34 9.49 46.01
N ASP A 32 2.78 8.27 46.10
CA ASP A 32 3.31 7.05 45.47
C ASP A 32 4.80 6.78 45.83
N CYS A 33 5.13 6.87 47.12
CA CYS A 33 6.49 6.76 47.63
C CYS A 33 7.12 5.37 47.35
N PRO A 34 8.39 5.29 46.93
CA PRO A 34 9.07 4.01 46.77
C PRO A 34 9.48 3.38 48.12
N ASN A 35 9.43 2.05 48.21
CA ASN A 35 9.79 1.27 49.42
C ASN A 35 11.23 1.47 49.89
N ASP A 36 12.14 1.88 49.00
CA ASP A 36 13.53 2.20 49.36
C ASP A 36 13.70 3.66 49.84
N PHE A 37 12.60 4.43 49.93
CA PHE A 37 12.57 5.84 50.33
C PHE A 37 13.54 6.74 49.57
N ARG A 38 13.98 6.28 48.40
CA ARG A 38 15.07 6.92 47.69
C ARG A 38 14.65 8.31 47.22
N GLY A 39 15.45 9.31 47.51
CA GLY A 39 15.20 10.69 47.08
C GLY A 39 13.98 11.35 47.74
N LEU A 40 13.45 10.76 48.81
CA LEU A 40 12.33 11.30 49.56
C LEU A 40 12.66 12.66 50.18
N GLN A 41 13.93 12.98 50.45
CA GLN A 41 14.33 14.31 50.95
C GLN A 41 13.85 15.45 50.06
N LYS A 42 14.05 15.35 48.73
CA LYS A 42 13.62 16.39 47.79
C LYS A 42 12.11 16.54 47.78
N VAL A 43 11.39 15.42 47.82
CA VAL A 43 9.92 15.41 47.84
C VAL A 43 9.39 15.99 49.16
N HIS A 44 9.99 15.62 50.29
CA HIS A 44 9.65 16.15 51.61
C HIS A 44 9.84 17.67 51.68
N THR A 45 10.94 18.21 51.16
CA THR A 45 11.12 19.67 51.07
C THR A 45 10.04 20.35 50.23
N VAL A 46 9.56 19.70 49.16
CA VAL A 46 8.43 20.22 48.36
C VAL A 46 7.14 20.24 49.17
N LEU A 47 6.88 19.20 49.98
CA LEU A 47 5.70 19.14 50.86
C LEU A 47 5.76 20.19 51.98
N GLU A 48 6.93 20.42 52.58
CA GLU A 48 7.14 21.53 53.53
C GLU A 48 6.91 22.89 52.87
N TYR A 49 7.36 23.05 51.63
CA TYR A 49 7.13 24.27 50.86
C TYR A 49 5.63 24.49 50.57
N PHE A 50 4.88 23.43 50.28
CA PHE A 50 3.41 23.54 50.15
C PHE A 50 2.72 23.95 51.44
N PHE A 51 3.12 23.34 52.56
CA PHE A 51 2.53 23.66 53.86
C PHE A 51 2.83 25.10 54.29
N THR A 52 4.03 25.61 54.01
CA THR A 52 4.42 26.98 54.38
C THR A 52 3.78 28.05 53.49
N THR A 53 3.62 27.79 52.19
CA THR A 53 3.10 28.80 51.24
C THR A 53 1.58 28.74 51.05
N HIS A 54 0.99 27.54 51.06
CA HIS A 54 -0.43 27.32 50.77
C HIS A 54 -1.06 26.29 51.76
N PRO A 55 -1.06 26.58 53.07
CA PRO A 55 -1.45 25.62 54.11
C PRO A 55 -2.87 25.08 53.93
N GLU A 56 -3.84 25.94 53.59
CA GLU A 56 -5.24 25.53 53.44
C GLU A 56 -5.45 24.55 52.28
N HIS A 57 -4.80 24.80 51.14
CA HIS A 57 -4.88 23.93 49.97
C HIS A 57 -4.20 22.58 50.21
N PHE A 58 -3.05 22.58 50.88
CA PHE A 58 -2.34 21.35 51.22
C PHE A 58 -3.09 20.52 52.28
N CYS A 59 -3.64 21.15 53.31
CA CYS A 59 -4.49 20.47 54.31
C CYS A 59 -5.72 19.84 53.66
N SER A 60 -6.35 20.53 52.71
CA SER A 60 -7.49 19.99 51.94
C SER A 60 -7.11 18.81 51.07
N LEU A 61 -5.87 18.74 50.55
CA LEU A 61 -5.41 17.66 49.69
C LEU A 61 -5.12 16.38 50.48
N VAL A 62 -4.51 16.52 51.65
CA VAL A 62 -4.10 15.39 52.52
C VAL A 62 -5.24 14.94 53.45
N GLU A 63 -6.33 15.72 53.54
CA GLU A 63 -7.46 15.48 54.45
C GLU A 63 -7.06 15.44 55.94
N LEU A 64 -6.02 16.20 56.31
CA LEU A 64 -5.52 16.30 57.68
C LEU A 64 -5.48 17.76 58.16
N ASN A 65 -5.64 17.94 59.47
CA ASN A 65 -5.56 19.26 60.09
C ASN A 65 -4.11 19.79 60.07
N ALA A 66 -3.95 21.12 59.98
CA ALA A 66 -2.64 21.77 59.91
C ALA A 66 -1.70 21.39 61.08
N THR A 67 -2.25 21.21 62.28
CA THR A 67 -1.47 20.78 63.45
C THR A 67 -0.92 19.36 63.32
N ARG A 68 -1.69 18.43 62.72
CA ARG A 68 -1.21 17.06 62.46
C ARG A 68 -0.17 17.03 61.34
N ILE A 69 -0.39 17.77 60.25
CA ILE A 69 0.56 17.83 59.13
C ILE A 69 1.91 18.40 59.59
N ASN A 70 1.90 19.46 60.40
CA ASN A 70 3.14 20.03 60.93
C ASN A 70 3.95 18.99 61.74
N VAL A 71 3.27 18.24 62.61
CA VAL A 71 3.90 17.16 63.39
C VAL A 71 4.47 16.07 62.46
N LEU A 72 3.75 15.67 61.40
CA LEU A 72 4.22 14.66 60.45
C LEU A 72 5.46 15.11 59.67
N LEU A 73 5.50 16.37 59.22
CA LEU A 73 6.63 16.92 58.47
C LEU A 73 7.88 17.07 59.36
N GLU A 74 7.70 17.46 60.64
CA GLU A 74 8.80 17.58 61.61
C GLU A 74 9.48 16.23 61.91
N LEU A 75 8.79 15.09 61.76
CA LEU A 75 9.37 13.76 62.01
C LEU A 75 10.56 13.45 61.09
N PHE A 76 10.58 13.98 59.87
CA PHE A 76 11.67 13.77 58.90
C PHE A 76 12.98 14.49 59.28
N THR A 77 13.03 15.20 60.40
CA THR A 77 14.26 15.78 60.95
C THR A 77 15.18 14.72 61.59
N ASN A 78 14.65 13.58 62.05
CA ASN A 78 15.39 12.52 62.73
C ASN A 78 15.23 11.16 62.02
N ILE A 79 16.07 10.93 61.01
CA ILE A 79 15.99 9.76 60.11
C ILE A 79 16.95 8.67 60.58
N GLY A 80 16.51 7.41 60.51
CA GLY A 80 17.34 6.25 60.82
C GLY A 80 18.60 6.16 59.94
N GLU A 81 19.75 5.90 60.56
CA GLU A 81 21.07 5.87 59.90
C GLU A 81 21.12 4.89 58.71
N SER A 82 20.37 3.78 58.78
CA SER A 82 20.32 2.73 57.75
C SER A 82 19.72 3.21 56.42
N TYR A 83 18.78 4.15 56.43
CA TYR A 83 18.08 4.65 55.26
C TYR A 83 18.53 6.04 54.81
N TYR A 84 19.34 6.75 55.62
CA TYR A 84 19.77 8.12 55.34
C TYR A 84 20.40 8.27 53.95
N SER A 85 21.27 7.34 53.56
CA SER A 85 21.93 7.34 52.23
C SER A 85 20.96 7.23 51.05
N GLN A 86 19.83 6.55 51.22
CA GLN A 86 18.79 6.41 50.20
C GLN A 86 17.87 7.65 50.24
N TYR A 87 17.45 8.07 51.43
CA TYR A 87 16.65 9.27 51.65
C TYR A 87 17.28 10.52 51.01
N SER A 88 18.58 10.74 51.21
CA SER A 88 19.32 11.92 50.71
C SER A 88 19.79 11.79 49.25
N ASN A 89 19.38 10.73 48.54
CA ASN A 89 19.86 10.46 47.20
C ASN A 89 19.26 11.43 46.17
N GLY A 90 20.08 12.32 45.61
CA GLY A 90 19.66 13.31 44.63
C GLY A 90 19.43 12.78 43.20
N VAL A 91 19.57 11.48 42.95
CA VAL A 91 19.48 10.88 41.60
C VAL A 91 18.22 10.05 41.42
N HIS A 92 17.44 10.41 40.40
CA HIS A 92 16.23 9.73 39.98
C HIS A 92 16.50 8.28 39.50
N ALA A 93 15.73 7.30 39.96
CA ALA A 93 15.93 5.92 39.53
C ALA A 93 15.37 5.66 38.11
N LYS A 94 15.89 4.61 37.46
CA LYS A 94 15.49 4.23 36.10
C LYS A 94 14.03 3.74 36.08
N GLY A 95 13.20 4.37 35.26
CA GLY A 95 11.80 3.96 35.04
C GLY A 95 10.75 4.56 35.98
N TRP A 96 11.15 5.33 37.00
CA TRP A 96 10.22 6.01 37.91
C TRP A 96 9.25 6.96 37.19
N MET A 97 9.67 7.62 36.11
CA MET A 97 8.81 8.54 35.37
C MET A 97 7.55 7.89 34.78
N SER A 98 7.55 6.56 34.62
CA SER A 98 6.40 5.79 34.14
C SER A 98 5.77 4.92 35.24
N LYS A 99 6.58 4.38 36.16
CA LYS A 99 6.11 3.50 37.23
C LYS A 99 5.56 4.24 38.46
N ARG A 100 6.12 5.41 38.79
CA ARG A 100 5.77 6.26 39.93
C ARG A 100 5.71 7.73 39.51
N PRO A 101 4.75 8.09 38.63
CA PRO A 101 4.75 9.39 37.98
C PRO A 101 4.52 10.55 38.98
N LEU A 102 3.71 10.36 40.02
CA LEU A 102 3.46 11.37 41.07
C LEU A 102 4.71 11.67 41.90
N PHE A 103 5.38 10.64 42.41
CA PHE A 103 6.64 10.80 43.14
C PHE A 103 7.72 11.47 42.26
N SER A 104 7.82 11.05 41.01
CA SER A 104 8.72 11.63 40.01
C SER A 104 8.43 13.11 39.73
N LEU A 105 7.15 13.50 39.70
CA LEU A 105 6.73 14.88 39.52
C LEU A 105 7.21 15.76 40.67
N LEU A 106 6.89 15.38 41.91
CA LEU A 106 7.31 16.11 43.11
C LEU A 106 8.84 16.22 43.20
N PHE A 107 9.55 15.14 42.88
CA PHE A 107 11.01 15.11 42.89
C PHE A 107 11.64 16.13 41.94
N VAL A 108 11.08 16.30 40.72
CA VAL A 108 11.57 17.26 39.72
C VAL A 108 11.25 18.70 40.13
N PHE A 109 10.08 18.92 40.75
CA PHE A 109 9.65 20.26 41.15
C PHE A 109 10.48 20.89 42.27
N TYR A 110 11.27 20.10 43.00
CA TYR A 110 12.26 20.60 43.96
C TYR A 110 13.18 21.67 43.35
N GLU A 111 13.57 21.53 42.07
CA GLU A 111 14.47 22.46 41.38
C GLU A 111 13.74 23.69 40.81
N HIS A 112 12.41 23.75 40.94
CA HIS A 112 11.53 24.76 40.33
C HIS A 112 10.54 25.39 41.33
N LEU A 113 10.87 25.43 42.63
CA LEU A 113 10.00 25.96 43.67
C LEU A 113 9.82 27.48 43.55
N SER A 114 8.58 27.91 43.28
CA SER A 114 8.08 29.27 43.41
C SER A 114 6.66 29.26 43.99
N PRO A 115 6.14 30.37 44.55
CA PRO A 115 4.75 30.43 45.01
C PRO A 115 3.73 30.05 43.91
N GLU A 116 3.97 30.50 42.67
CA GLU A 116 3.12 30.21 41.51
C GLU A 116 3.20 28.73 41.11
N SER A 117 4.38 28.11 41.21
CA SER A 117 4.56 26.69 40.92
C SER A 117 3.92 25.79 41.97
N ALA A 118 3.97 26.19 43.24
CA ALA A 118 3.30 25.49 44.31
C ALA A 118 1.79 25.54 44.14
N SER A 119 1.24 26.73 43.83
CA SER A 119 -0.20 26.89 43.55
C SER A 119 -0.66 26.03 42.37
N ALA A 120 0.02 26.13 41.21
CA ALA A 120 -0.32 25.37 40.01
C ALA A 120 -0.23 23.85 40.21
N LEU A 121 0.81 23.37 40.91
CA LEU A 121 1.00 21.95 41.18
C LEU A 121 -0.02 21.42 42.21
N LEU A 122 -0.32 22.17 43.28
CA LEU A 122 -1.37 21.80 44.23
C LEU A 122 -2.75 21.74 43.55
N PHE A 123 -3.03 22.67 42.65
CA PHE A 123 -4.27 22.68 41.86
C PHE A 123 -4.34 21.47 40.91
N PHE A 124 -3.24 21.14 40.24
CA PHE A 124 -3.14 19.94 39.40
C PHE A 124 -3.34 18.65 40.20
N LEU A 125 -2.69 18.52 41.36
CA LEU A 125 -2.81 17.36 42.24
C LEU A 125 -4.23 17.22 42.79
N LYS A 126 -4.85 18.32 43.22
CA LYS A 126 -6.24 18.33 43.69
C LYS A 126 -7.19 17.80 42.62
N HIS A 127 -7.09 18.32 41.38
CA HIS A 127 -7.91 17.84 40.26
C HIS A 127 -7.63 16.36 39.94
N TYR A 128 -6.38 15.90 40.07
CA TYR A 128 -6.01 14.50 39.89
C TYR A 128 -6.71 13.59 40.91
N TYR A 129 -6.61 13.87 42.21
CA TYR A 129 -7.20 13.00 43.24
C TYR A 129 -8.72 13.06 43.25
N ASP A 130 -9.31 14.24 43.03
CA ASP A 130 -10.78 14.40 42.91
C ASP A 130 -11.36 13.53 41.78
N ASN A 131 -10.56 13.20 40.76
CA ASN A 131 -10.99 12.47 39.55
C ASN A 131 -10.16 11.20 39.27
N GLU A 132 -9.42 10.70 40.26
CA GLU A 132 -8.52 9.55 40.14
C GLU A 132 -9.18 8.32 39.48
N PRO A 133 -10.41 7.88 39.86
CA PRO A 133 -10.99 6.68 39.26
C PRO A 133 -11.21 6.82 37.75
N VAL A 134 -11.59 8.01 37.29
CA VAL A 134 -11.85 8.27 35.86
C VAL A 134 -10.53 8.31 35.07
N ILE A 135 -9.51 8.97 35.61
CA ILE A 135 -8.18 9.08 34.99
C ILE A 135 -7.52 7.70 34.88
N PHE A 136 -7.64 6.89 35.95
CA PHE A 136 -7.09 5.55 36.02
C PHE A 136 -7.78 4.59 35.05
N GLU A 137 -9.12 4.59 34.98
CA GLU A 137 -9.88 3.76 34.03
C GLU A 137 -9.46 4.00 32.57
N HIS A 138 -9.14 5.25 32.23
CA HIS A 138 -8.70 5.63 30.90
C HIS A 138 -7.17 5.51 30.66
N ASN A 139 -6.40 5.03 31.65
CA ASN A 139 -4.93 4.91 31.59
C ASN A 139 -4.18 6.22 31.25
N HIS A 140 -4.68 7.37 31.73
CA HIS A 140 -4.10 8.69 31.41
C HIS A 140 -3.20 9.29 32.51
N THR A 141 -2.94 8.57 33.60
CA THR A 141 -2.10 9.03 34.73
C THR A 141 -0.69 9.45 34.29
N GLU A 142 0.07 8.58 33.63
CA GLU A 142 1.45 8.89 33.19
C GLU A 142 1.47 10.03 32.17
N GLN A 143 0.53 10.02 31.22
CA GLN A 143 0.47 11.00 30.15
C GLN A 143 0.20 12.40 30.68
N SER A 144 -0.80 12.54 31.57
CA SER A 144 -1.19 13.83 32.15
C SER A 144 -0.09 14.40 33.04
N ILE A 145 0.51 13.56 33.88
CA ILE A 145 1.62 13.97 34.77
C ILE A 145 2.86 14.34 33.95
N ARG A 146 3.18 13.58 32.91
CA ARG A 146 4.28 13.91 31.99
C ARG A 146 4.04 15.22 31.26
N ALA A 147 2.83 15.46 30.77
CA ALA A 147 2.48 16.69 30.07
C ALA A 147 2.63 17.90 30.99
N PHE A 148 2.13 17.82 32.23
CA PHE A 148 2.28 18.88 33.24
C PHE A 148 3.75 19.11 33.57
N ARG A 149 4.50 18.05 33.88
CA ARG A 149 5.94 18.14 34.17
C ARG A 149 6.68 18.84 33.05
N LEU A 150 6.55 18.37 31.82
CA LEU A 150 7.34 18.89 30.69
C LEU A 150 6.97 20.33 30.35
N LEU A 151 5.69 20.70 30.37
CA LEU A 151 5.26 22.06 30.07
C LEU A 151 5.68 23.03 31.16
N TYR A 152 5.51 22.67 32.43
CA TYR A 152 5.79 23.58 33.53
C TYR A 152 7.30 23.85 33.70
N THR A 153 8.14 22.84 33.45
CA THR A 153 9.61 22.98 33.51
C THR A 153 10.22 23.61 32.26
N ASP A 154 9.49 23.65 31.14
CA ASP A 154 9.97 24.23 29.88
C ASP A 154 10.00 25.77 29.99
N PRO A 155 11.17 26.42 29.79
CA PRO A 155 11.30 27.87 29.86
C PRO A 155 10.49 28.62 28.78
N LEU A 156 10.08 27.93 27.71
CA LEU A 156 9.30 28.53 26.62
C LEU A 156 7.80 28.60 26.91
N THR A 157 7.31 27.87 27.92
CA THR A 157 5.89 27.85 28.27
C THR A 157 5.49 29.09 29.07
N ASP A 158 4.43 29.77 28.65
CA ASP A 158 3.82 30.84 29.45
C ASP A 158 3.14 30.22 30.69
N ARG A 159 3.77 30.37 31.86
CA ARG A 159 3.28 29.81 33.12
C ARG A 159 1.96 30.43 33.59
N ALA A 160 1.57 31.60 33.06
CA ALA A 160 0.28 32.21 33.35
C ALA A 160 -0.90 31.33 32.91
N CYS A 161 -0.69 30.40 31.96
CA CYS A 161 -1.76 29.49 31.53
C CYS A 161 -2.21 28.50 32.62
N PHE A 162 -1.40 28.31 33.67
CA PHE A 162 -1.72 27.46 34.82
C PHE A 162 -2.22 28.21 36.05
N ASP A 163 -2.17 29.55 36.03
CA ASP A 163 -2.52 30.41 37.17
C ASP A 163 -4.03 30.71 37.15
N SER A 164 -4.84 29.83 37.74
CA SER A 164 -6.26 30.06 37.89
C SER A 164 -6.88 29.25 39.04
N ASN A 165 -7.96 29.79 39.61
CA ASN A 165 -8.69 29.16 40.72
C ASN A 165 -9.85 28.26 40.23
N SER A 166 -9.99 28.05 38.91
CA SER A 166 -11.10 27.31 38.32
C SER A 166 -10.63 26.36 37.23
N VAL A 167 -11.08 25.09 37.30
CA VAL A 167 -10.72 24.04 36.33
C VAL A 167 -11.08 24.46 34.90
N VAL A 168 -12.23 25.13 34.73
CA VAL A 168 -12.71 25.60 33.42
C VAL A 168 -11.81 26.72 32.88
N GLN A 169 -11.42 27.67 33.74
CA GLN A 169 -10.55 28.77 33.35
C GLN A 169 -9.15 28.28 32.99
N THR A 170 -8.57 27.36 33.77
CA THR A 170 -7.27 26.75 33.43
C THR A 170 -7.32 26.04 32.08
N ALA A 171 -8.39 25.26 31.81
CA ALA A 171 -8.54 24.60 30.52
C ALA A 171 -8.70 25.59 29.35
N ASP A 172 -9.41 26.69 29.54
CA ASP A 172 -9.59 27.73 28.53
C ASP A 172 -8.30 28.53 28.27
N ASN A 173 -7.52 28.82 29.31
CA ASN A 173 -6.21 29.46 29.21
C ASN A 173 -5.22 28.59 28.43
N ILE A 174 -5.13 27.30 28.76
CA ILE A 174 -4.30 26.33 28.04
C ILE A 174 -4.72 26.24 26.57
N ARG A 175 -6.03 26.25 26.29
CA ARG A 175 -6.55 26.22 24.92
C ARG A 175 -6.19 27.49 24.14
N ALA A 176 -6.34 28.67 24.75
CA ALA A 176 -5.98 29.95 24.14
C ALA A 176 -4.48 30.00 23.81
N TYR A 177 -3.63 29.59 24.76
CA TYR A 177 -2.20 29.50 24.55
C TYR A 177 -1.87 28.53 23.41
N ARG A 178 -2.44 27.32 23.41
CA ARG A 178 -2.25 26.35 22.31
C ARG A 178 -2.67 26.89 20.95
N GLN A 179 -3.76 27.68 20.88
CA GLN A 179 -4.21 28.28 19.63
C GLN A 179 -3.24 29.34 19.12
N SER A 180 -2.70 30.20 20.00
CA SER A 180 -1.70 31.21 19.63
C SER A 180 -0.45 30.58 18.99
N LEU A 181 0.08 29.50 19.61
CA LEU A 181 1.22 28.75 19.09
C LEU A 181 0.93 28.03 17.77
N THR A 182 -0.34 27.70 17.49
CA THR A 182 -0.73 27.05 16.23
C THR A 182 -0.82 28.08 15.10
N SER A 183 -1.33 29.27 15.37
CA SER A 183 -1.41 30.36 14.38
C SER A 183 -0.05 30.93 13.98
N GLU A 184 0.91 31.00 14.92
CA GLU A 184 2.27 31.48 14.63
C GLU A 184 3.10 30.48 13.80
N ASN A 185 2.79 29.18 13.87
CA ASN A 185 3.43 28.15 13.04
C ASN A 185 2.92 28.10 11.59
N ASP A 186 1.78 28.74 11.28
CA ASP A 186 1.19 28.81 9.93
C ASP A 186 1.65 30.06 9.15
N THR A 187 2.31 31.03 9.80
CA THR A 187 2.91 32.20 9.15
C THR A 187 4.36 31.89 8.74
N ASP A 188 4.65 31.96 7.44
CA ASP A 188 5.93 31.67 6.75
C ASP A 188 7.15 32.54 7.20
N ASP A 189 7.07 33.25 8.33
CA ASP A 189 8.15 34.13 8.78
C ASP A 189 9.16 33.39 9.68
N PHE A 190 10.43 33.64 9.37
CA PHE A 190 11.62 33.06 9.98
C PHE A 190 11.63 33.22 11.50
N VAL A 191 11.24 32.15 12.22
CA VAL A 191 11.59 31.95 13.64
C VAL A 191 12.62 30.83 13.71
N ASP A 192 13.75 31.10 14.35
CA ASP A 192 14.96 30.26 14.31
C ASP A 192 14.81 28.87 14.99
N GLU A 193 13.73 28.62 15.74
CA GLU A 193 13.37 27.27 16.22
C GLU A 193 11.84 27.08 16.24
N PRO A 194 11.26 26.19 15.39
CA PRO A 194 9.83 25.91 15.45
C PRO A 194 9.51 25.19 16.76
N ILE A 195 8.50 25.69 17.49
CA ILE A 195 7.99 25.02 18.69
C ILE A 195 7.59 23.59 18.30
N ALA A 196 8.28 22.62 18.90
CA ALA A 196 8.16 21.22 18.51
C ALA A 196 6.70 20.75 18.63
N SER A 197 6.20 20.05 17.61
CA SER A 197 4.84 19.46 17.59
C SER A 197 4.44 18.67 18.85
N SER A 198 5.42 18.20 19.64
CA SER A 198 5.22 17.60 20.95
C SER A 198 4.66 18.56 21.99
N HIS A 199 5.07 19.83 22.00
CA HIS A 199 4.63 20.85 22.96
C HIS A 199 3.12 21.14 22.80
N ILE A 200 2.65 21.28 21.54
CA ILE A 200 1.21 21.40 21.22
C ILE A 200 0.42 20.16 21.67
N ASN A 201 1.02 18.97 21.56
CA ASN A 201 0.37 17.74 22.02
C ASN A 201 0.26 17.69 23.55
N TYR A 202 1.29 18.08 24.30
CA TYR A 202 1.22 18.16 25.76
C TYR A 202 0.16 19.16 26.23
N LEU A 203 0.05 20.33 25.59
CA LEU A 203 -0.99 21.32 25.93
C LEU A 203 -2.38 20.75 25.68
N ARG A 204 -2.56 19.99 24.60
CA ARG A 204 -3.81 19.29 24.30
C ARG A 204 -4.11 18.19 25.33
N GLU A 205 -3.10 17.46 25.76
CA GLU A 205 -3.24 16.42 26.80
C GLU A 205 -3.70 17.04 28.13
N LEU A 206 -3.15 18.19 28.53
CA LEU A 206 -3.59 18.92 29.73
C LEU A 206 -4.98 19.56 29.57
N GLU A 207 -5.30 20.11 28.40
CA GLU A 207 -6.66 20.62 28.10
C GLU A 207 -7.71 19.52 28.36
N HIS A 208 -7.44 18.30 27.86
CA HIS A 208 -8.32 17.15 28.08
C HIS A 208 -8.31 16.62 29.51
N PHE A 209 -7.17 16.71 30.21
CA PHE A 209 -7.07 16.34 31.62
C PHE A 209 -7.98 17.19 32.51
N TYR A 210 -7.97 18.52 32.35
CA TYR A 210 -8.84 19.39 33.13
C TYR A 210 -10.33 19.26 32.75
N ARG A 211 -10.63 18.91 31.49
CA ARG A 211 -12.01 18.77 30.99
C ARG A 211 -12.58 17.35 31.14
N LEU A 212 -11.74 16.36 31.45
CA LEU A 212 -12.08 14.93 31.49
C LEU A 212 -12.72 14.41 30.19
N ASP A 213 -12.41 15.02 29.04
CA ASP A 213 -13.06 14.75 27.75
C ASP A 213 -12.14 14.02 26.75
N TRP A 214 -11.34 13.07 27.24
CA TRP A 214 -10.46 12.25 26.40
C TRP A 214 -11.26 11.48 25.35
N LYS A 215 -11.23 11.96 24.11
CA LYS A 215 -11.78 11.21 22.97
C LYS A 215 -10.82 10.08 22.63
N LYS A 216 -11.31 8.84 22.50
CA LYS A 216 -10.53 7.73 21.93
C LYS A 216 -9.98 8.17 20.58
N ARG A 217 -8.66 8.40 20.52
CA ARG A 217 -7.97 8.84 19.31
C ARG A 217 -8.06 7.68 18.32
N THR A 218 -8.96 7.78 17.35
CA THR A 218 -8.96 6.90 16.19
C THR A 218 -7.69 7.21 15.41
N TYR A 219 -6.67 6.39 15.64
CA TYR A 219 -5.42 6.48 14.90
C TYR A 219 -5.70 6.01 13.47
N ILE A 220 -6.02 6.96 12.61
CA ILE A 220 -5.94 6.76 11.17
C ILE A 220 -4.45 6.90 10.89
N GLU A 221 -3.71 5.77 10.89
CA GLU A 221 -2.36 5.79 10.32
C GLU A 221 -2.50 6.45 8.94
N ARG A 222 -1.65 7.40 8.58
CA ARG A 222 -1.63 7.91 7.21
C ARG A 222 -0.30 7.47 6.65
N SER A 223 -0.30 6.53 5.71
CA SER A 223 0.92 6.14 5.02
C SER A 223 1.48 7.36 4.32
N SER A 224 2.59 7.85 4.86
CA SER A 224 3.27 9.01 4.30
C SER A 224 3.66 8.71 2.85
N LYS A 225 3.68 9.74 2.00
CA LYS A 225 4.17 9.63 0.61
C LYS A 225 5.55 8.95 0.53
N LYS A 226 6.36 9.04 1.61
CA LYS A 226 7.67 8.40 1.75
C LYS A 226 7.56 6.87 1.90
N ILE A 227 6.59 6.38 2.67
CA ILE A 227 6.32 4.94 2.87
C ILE A 227 5.74 4.31 1.59
N ILE A 228 4.85 5.03 0.90
CA ILE A 228 4.35 4.59 -0.41
C ILE A 228 5.49 4.54 -1.42
N ARG A 229 6.37 5.54 -1.47
CA ARG A 229 7.54 5.52 -2.38
C ARG A 229 8.56 4.41 -2.04
N SER A 230 8.69 4.03 -0.77
CA SER A 230 9.59 2.94 -0.36
C SER A 230 9.04 1.55 -0.65
N SER A 231 7.74 1.42 -0.94
CA SER A 231 7.14 0.15 -1.39
C SER A 231 7.46 -0.17 -2.85
N PHE A 232 8.04 0.75 -3.62
CA PHE A 232 8.44 0.51 -5.01
C PHE A 232 9.93 0.14 -5.14
N SER A 233 10.20 -0.85 -6.00
CA SER A 233 11.55 -1.23 -6.39
C SER A 233 12.11 -0.21 -7.37
N ARG A 234 13.15 0.52 -6.94
CA ARG A 234 13.93 1.40 -7.84
C ARG A 234 14.84 0.63 -8.79
N ARG A 235 15.01 -0.68 -8.59
CA ARG A 235 15.98 -1.51 -9.32
C ARG A 235 15.40 -2.13 -10.59
N LYS A 236 14.08 -2.30 -10.67
CA LYS A 236 13.41 -2.95 -11.81
C LYS A 236 12.31 -2.05 -12.36
N ILE A 237 12.73 -1.25 -13.34
CA ILE A 237 11.91 -0.32 -14.11
C ILE A 237 11.66 -0.96 -15.48
N GLU A 238 10.40 -1.23 -15.81
CA GLU A 238 9.99 -1.86 -17.07
C GLU A 238 9.29 -0.83 -17.95
N ARG A 239 9.45 -0.87 -19.28
CA ARG A 239 8.76 0.08 -20.18
C ARG A 239 7.28 -0.32 -20.30
N ILE A 240 6.37 0.65 -20.20
CA ILE A 240 4.97 0.39 -20.53
C ILE A 240 4.89 0.16 -22.03
N VAL A 241 4.44 -1.03 -22.40
CA VAL A 241 4.32 -1.43 -23.79
C VAL A 241 3.44 -0.43 -24.55
N GLY A 242 3.92 0.05 -25.69
CA GLY A 242 3.20 1.02 -26.52
C GLY A 242 3.43 2.49 -26.17
N SER A 243 3.97 2.79 -24.99
CA SER A 243 4.49 4.12 -24.68
C SER A 243 5.93 4.28 -25.18
N ASP A 244 6.34 5.48 -25.59
CA ASP A 244 7.75 5.81 -25.82
C ASP A 244 8.49 6.19 -24.53
N ASN A 245 7.78 6.88 -23.64
CA ASN A 245 8.39 7.58 -22.52
C ASN A 245 7.93 7.05 -21.14
N LEU A 246 6.93 6.16 -21.08
CA LEU A 246 6.44 5.63 -19.79
C LEU A 246 7.13 4.32 -19.42
N PHE A 247 7.43 4.24 -18.15
CA PHE A 247 7.98 3.08 -17.47
C PHE A 247 7.16 2.79 -16.22
N THR A 248 7.19 1.56 -15.73
CA THR A 248 6.62 1.17 -14.45
C THR A 248 7.73 0.71 -13.52
N ALA A 249 7.74 1.22 -12.29
CA ALA A 249 8.51 0.59 -11.22
C ALA A 249 7.71 -0.59 -10.67
N SER A 250 8.32 -1.76 -10.65
CA SER A 250 7.77 -2.92 -9.94
C SER A 250 7.69 -2.65 -8.43
N LEU A 251 6.76 -3.32 -7.75
CA LEU A 251 6.65 -3.24 -6.30
C LEU A 251 7.70 -4.11 -5.61
N ASN A 252 8.13 -3.67 -4.43
CA ASN A 252 8.78 -4.55 -3.48
C ASN A 252 7.74 -5.56 -2.99
N LYS A 253 8.07 -6.86 -3.06
CA LYS A 253 7.17 -7.91 -2.57
C LYS A 253 6.93 -7.70 -1.07
N ARG A 254 5.69 -7.38 -0.69
CA ARG A 254 5.25 -7.37 0.70
C ARG A 254 4.42 -8.63 0.98
N PRO A 255 4.61 -9.29 2.12
CA PRO A 255 3.71 -10.37 2.54
C PRO A 255 2.33 -9.77 2.81
N LEU A 256 1.29 -10.40 2.26
CA LEU A 256 -0.11 -10.06 2.56
C LEU A 256 -0.56 -10.76 3.84
N LYS A 257 -1.53 -10.18 4.55
CA LYS A 257 -2.20 -10.87 5.67
C LYS A 257 -2.87 -12.14 5.16
N GLN A 258 -2.82 -13.21 5.94
CA GLN A 258 -3.37 -14.52 5.55
C GLN A 258 -4.86 -14.43 5.17
N SER A 259 -5.66 -13.61 5.86
CA SER A 259 -7.07 -13.40 5.54
C SER A 259 -7.32 -12.82 4.14
N LEU A 260 -6.43 -11.94 3.65
CA LEU A 260 -6.50 -11.37 2.30
C LEU A 260 -6.09 -12.41 1.26
N VAL A 261 -5.05 -13.20 1.55
CA VAL A 261 -4.62 -14.32 0.69
C VAL A 261 -5.72 -15.37 0.57
N ASP A 262 -6.37 -15.74 1.68
CA ASP A 262 -7.48 -16.70 1.72
C ASP A 262 -8.72 -16.21 0.96
N SER A 263 -8.88 -14.88 0.90
CA SER A 263 -9.92 -14.20 0.10
C SER A 263 -9.55 -14.07 -1.38
N GLY A 264 -8.34 -14.53 -1.76
CA GLY A 264 -7.84 -14.57 -3.12
C GLY A 264 -7.16 -13.30 -3.61
N ILE A 265 -6.78 -12.38 -2.72
CA ILE A 265 -6.05 -11.15 -3.06
C ILE A 265 -4.58 -11.47 -3.27
N THR A 266 -4.00 -10.99 -4.38
CA THR A 266 -2.56 -11.17 -4.67
C THR A 266 -1.78 -9.87 -4.51
N ALA A 267 -0.49 -9.96 -4.15
CA ALA A 267 0.36 -8.77 -3.92
C ALA A 267 0.52 -7.85 -5.14
N ASN A 268 0.15 -8.32 -6.34
CA ASN A 268 0.15 -7.55 -7.58
C ASN A 268 -1.13 -6.69 -7.75
N GLU A 269 -2.15 -6.90 -6.92
CA GLU A 269 -3.45 -6.23 -6.95
C GLU A 269 -3.46 -4.95 -6.10
N ASP A 270 -2.79 -4.97 -4.94
CA ASP A 270 -2.82 -3.87 -3.95
C ASP A 270 -2.29 -2.53 -4.49
N TYR A 271 -1.25 -2.54 -5.32
CA TYR A 271 -0.69 -1.31 -5.89
C TYR A 271 -0.43 -1.44 -7.40
N PRO A 272 -0.92 -0.51 -8.25
CA PRO A 272 -0.39 -0.42 -9.61
C PRO A 272 1.10 -0.08 -9.55
N GLY A 273 1.89 -0.65 -10.46
CA GLY A 273 3.26 -0.17 -10.68
C GLY A 273 3.23 1.33 -10.98
N LEU A 274 4.09 2.11 -10.32
CA LEU A 274 4.10 3.56 -10.48
C LEU A 274 4.55 3.89 -11.91
N ALA A 275 3.70 4.58 -12.68
CA ALA A 275 4.09 5.10 -13.98
C ALA A 275 5.12 6.22 -13.78
N ILE A 276 6.31 6.04 -14.34
CA ILE A 276 7.44 6.96 -14.29
C ILE A 276 7.75 7.36 -15.72
N ILE A 277 7.94 8.64 -15.96
CA ILE A 277 8.53 9.12 -17.21
C ILE A 277 10.03 9.22 -16.99
N LYS A 278 10.80 8.44 -17.76
CA LYS A 278 12.24 8.57 -17.76
C LYS A 278 12.57 9.83 -18.55
N THR A 279 12.69 10.96 -17.85
CA THR A 279 13.28 12.16 -18.46
C THR A 279 14.74 11.85 -18.74
N GLU A 280 15.17 12.00 -20.00
CA GLU A 280 16.58 11.93 -20.34
C GLU A 280 17.36 12.82 -19.38
N GLN A 281 18.34 12.24 -18.68
CA GLN A 281 19.26 13.07 -17.92
C GLN A 281 20.10 13.85 -18.93
N PRO A 282 20.35 15.15 -18.71
CA PRO A 282 21.32 15.87 -19.53
C PRO A 282 22.63 15.08 -19.53
N ILE A 283 23.21 14.94 -20.72
CA ILE A 283 24.24 13.95 -21.07
C ILE A 283 25.53 14.12 -20.25
N LEU A 284 25.67 15.22 -19.50
CA LEU A 284 26.69 15.39 -18.48
C LEU A 284 26.04 16.01 -17.22
N PRO A 285 26.17 15.40 -16.02
CA PRO A 285 25.91 16.14 -14.81
C PRO A 285 26.88 17.32 -14.77
N LYS A 286 26.35 18.55 -14.63
CA LYS A 286 27.20 19.72 -14.43
C LYS A 286 28.11 19.46 -13.22
N PRO A 287 29.38 19.91 -13.26
CA PRO A 287 30.27 19.85 -12.11
C PRO A 287 29.57 20.37 -10.85
N THR A 288 29.85 19.78 -9.69
CA THR A 288 29.17 20.10 -8.42
C THR A 288 29.24 21.57 -8.03
N HIS A 289 30.26 22.31 -8.49
CA HIS A 289 30.40 23.75 -8.27
C HIS A 289 29.58 24.63 -9.23
N GLU A 290 29.07 24.07 -10.32
CA GLU A 290 28.14 24.74 -11.25
C GLU A 290 26.66 24.39 -10.94
N LEU A 291 26.44 23.50 -9.97
CA LEU A 291 25.10 23.23 -9.46
C LEU A 291 24.74 24.38 -8.52
N PRO A 292 23.63 25.10 -8.78
CA PRO A 292 23.17 26.12 -7.85
C PRO A 292 22.86 25.47 -6.50
N ASP A 293 23.08 26.23 -5.44
CA ASP A 293 22.87 25.77 -4.06
C ASP A 293 21.45 25.22 -3.88
N VAL A 294 21.31 24.12 -3.13
CA VAL A 294 20.11 23.27 -3.11
C VAL A 294 18.93 23.92 -2.35
N SER A 295 19.08 25.17 -1.90
CA SER A 295 17.97 26.08 -1.62
C SER A 295 17.34 26.57 -2.95
N VAL A 296 16.72 25.62 -3.64
CA VAL A 296 16.13 25.75 -4.98
C VAL A 296 15.16 26.92 -5.06
N ILE A 297 15.50 27.94 -5.86
CA ILE A 297 14.50 28.77 -6.54
C ILE A 297 13.64 27.78 -7.34
N LYS A 298 12.46 27.44 -6.81
CA LYS A 298 11.47 26.62 -7.51
C LYS A 298 10.92 27.47 -8.65
N ASP A 299 11.60 27.43 -9.79
CA ASP A 299 11.06 28.01 -11.02
C ASP A 299 9.75 27.27 -11.36
N THR A 300 8.65 27.86 -10.93
CA THR A 300 7.29 27.33 -11.05
C THR A 300 6.93 27.15 -12.52
N ALA A 301 7.46 28.02 -13.41
CA ALA A 301 7.26 27.92 -14.85
C ALA A 301 7.99 26.70 -15.43
N LYS A 302 9.23 26.43 -15.01
CA LYS A 302 9.97 25.23 -15.43
C LYS A 302 9.32 23.94 -14.91
N ILE A 303 8.83 23.94 -13.68
CA ILE A 303 8.10 22.81 -13.09
C ILE A 303 6.77 22.58 -13.84
N ALA A 304 6.02 23.63 -14.14
CA ALA A 304 4.78 23.57 -14.91
C ALA A 304 5.01 23.12 -16.36
N SER A 305 6.08 23.58 -17.01
CA SER A 305 6.46 23.14 -18.35
C SER A 305 6.80 21.65 -18.37
N LYS A 306 7.59 21.19 -17.38
CA LYS A 306 7.92 19.78 -17.20
C LYS A 306 6.68 18.93 -16.93
N SER A 307 5.76 19.38 -16.07
CA SER A 307 4.52 18.65 -15.76
C SER A 307 3.62 18.55 -16.99
N ARG A 308 3.48 19.62 -17.78
CA ARG A 308 2.74 19.61 -19.05
C ARG A 308 3.35 18.63 -20.06
N GLY A 309 4.69 18.61 -20.19
CA GLY A 309 5.39 17.64 -21.03
C GLY A 309 5.11 16.20 -20.59
N ILE A 310 5.23 15.93 -19.29
CA ILE A 310 4.92 14.63 -18.68
C ILE A 310 3.46 14.22 -18.96
N SER A 311 2.49 15.09 -18.70
CA SER A 311 1.07 14.80 -18.95
C SER A 311 0.77 14.56 -20.43
N ARG A 312 1.42 15.30 -21.33
CA ARG A 312 1.28 15.11 -22.78
C ARG A 312 1.80 13.74 -23.21
N ASP A 313 2.97 13.36 -22.72
CA ASP A 313 3.58 12.06 -23.02
C ASP A 313 2.73 10.91 -22.48
N VAL A 314 2.20 11.03 -21.26
CA VAL A 314 1.25 10.07 -20.66
C VAL A 314 0.01 9.92 -21.54
N ARG A 315 -0.62 11.04 -21.94
CA ARG A 315 -1.81 11.01 -22.80
C ARG A 315 -1.50 10.36 -24.15
N ARG A 316 -0.37 10.71 -24.77
CA ARG A 316 0.05 10.13 -26.05
C ARG A 316 0.28 8.63 -25.96
N SER A 317 0.82 8.14 -24.84
CA SER A 317 1.04 6.71 -24.64
C SER A 317 -0.21 5.90 -24.34
N HIS A 318 -1.27 6.52 -23.78
CA HIS A 318 -2.55 5.85 -23.62
C HIS A 318 -3.37 5.85 -24.91
N ASN A 319 -3.15 6.82 -25.80
CA ASN A 319 -3.87 6.97 -27.07
C ASN A 319 -2.99 6.53 -28.25
N ILE A 320 -2.64 5.25 -28.30
CA ILE A 320 -1.91 4.69 -29.45
C ILE A 320 -2.87 4.60 -30.63
N THR A 321 -2.53 5.25 -31.73
CA THR A 321 -3.31 5.14 -32.97
C THR A 321 -2.75 4.03 -33.88
N PRO A 322 -3.56 3.46 -34.79
CA PRO A 322 -3.11 2.47 -35.78
C PRO A 322 -1.91 2.92 -36.63
N VAL A 323 -1.72 4.23 -36.80
CA VAL A 323 -0.63 4.87 -37.56
C VAL A 323 0.59 5.22 -36.69
N SER A 324 0.62 4.78 -35.44
CA SER A 324 1.74 5.03 -34.54
C SER A 324 3.04 4.39 -35.08
N ARG A 325 4.16 5.11 -34.92
CA ARG A 325 5.50 4.62 -35.27
C ARG A 325 5.87 3.33 -34.53
N ASN A 326 5.26 3.07 -33.38
CA ASN A 326 5.50 1.87 -32.57
C ASN A 326 4.76 0.62 -33.08
N ILE A 327 3.90 0.77 -34.10
CA ILE A 327 3.19 -0.32 -34.77
C ILE A 327 3.84 -0.53 -36.14
N LEU A 328 4.10 -1.78 -36.50
CA LEU A 328 4.58 -2.14 -37.85
C LEU A 328 3.49 -1.81 -38.87
N GLN A 329 3.86 -1.02 -39.87
CA GLN A 329 2.91 -0.59 -40.90
C GLN A 329 2.68 -1.73 -41.92
N PRO A 330 1.56 -1.71 -42.69
CA PRO A 330 1.23 -2.74 -43.66
C PRO A 330 2.36 -3.14 -44.62
N HIS A 331 3.09 -2.16 -45.18
CA HIS A 331 4.24 -2.40 -46.06
C HIS A 331 5.42 -3.05 -45.34
N GLU A 332 5.68 -2.65 -44.08
CA GLU A 332 6.75 -3.25 -43.26
C GLU A 332 6.42 -4.70 -42.89
N LEU A 333 5.15 -4.99 -42.59
CA LEU A 333 4.67 -6.35 -42.35
C LEU A 333 4.81 -7.22 -43.60
N PHE A 334 4.48 -6.70 -44.78
CA PHE A 334 4.66 -7.42 -46.05
C PHE A 334 6.13 -7.79 -46.28
N HIS A 335 7.05 -6.83 -46.19
CA HIS A 335 8.48 -7.09 -46.38
C HIS A 335 9.07 -7.98 -45.29
N LEU A 336 8.66 -7.79 -44.04
CA LEU A 336 9.05 -8.68 -42.94
C LEU A 336 8.59 -10.12 -43.22
N TRP A 337 7.33 -10.30 -43.58
CA TRP A 337 6.76 -11.61 -43.86
C TRP A 337 7.43 -12.32 -45.03
N GLN A 338 7.69 -11.61 -46.14
CA GLN A 338 8.45 -12.16 -47.27
C GLN A 338 9.86 -12.59 -46.85
N ALA A 339 10.53 -11.78 -46.03
CA ALA A 339 11.86 -12.11 -45.53
C ALA A 339 11.83 -13.32 -44.58
N LEU A 340 10.81 -13.46 -43.74
CA LEU A 340 10.62 -14.60 -42.84
C LEU A 340 10.35 -15.90 -43.61
N ASN A 341 9.67 -15.84 -44.75
CA ASN A 341 9.39 -17.02 -45.57
C ASN A 341 10.43 -17.32 -46.66
N SER A 342 11.43 -16.44 -46.84
CA SER A 342 12.46 -16.65 -47.85
C SER A 342 13.30 -17.92 -47.59
N HIS A 343 13.50 -18.73 -48.63
CA HIS A 343 14.30 -19.95 -48.57
C HIS A 343 15.79 -19.60 -48.69
N SER A 344 16.57 -19.92 -47.66
CA SER A 344 18.03 -19.76 -47.70
C SER A 344 18.69 -20.49 -46.52
N ASN A 345 19.72 -21.28 -46.82
CA ASN A 345 20.51 -22.00 -45.82
C ASN A 345 21.73 -21.20 -45.31
N THR A 346 21.69 -19.87 -45.44
CA THR A 346 22.79 -19.00 -45.02
C THR A 346 22.88 -18.88 -43.49
N LEU A 347 24.08 -18.67 -42.97
CA LEU A 347 24.32 -18.37 -41.56
C LEU A 347 24.31 -16.85 -41.35
N ILE A 348 23.58 -16.38 -40.34
CA ILE A 348 23.57 -14.98 -39.90
C ILE A 348 24.06 -14.95 -38.45
N GLY A 349 25.22 -14.35 -38.21
CA GLY A 349 25.76 -14.23 -36.86
C GLY A 349 25.96 -15.58 -36.15
N LYS A 350 26.42 -16.60 -36.89
CA LYS A 350 26.64 -18.00 -36.44
C LYS A 350 25.37 -18.82 -36.18
N VAL A 351 24.20 -18.32 -36.57
CA VAL A 351 22.91 -19.02 -36.46
C VAL A 351 22.34 -19.22 -37.86
N ALA A 352 21.71 -20.37 -38.13
CA ALA A 352 21.01 -20.60 -39.39
C ALA A 352 19.91 -19.56 -39.60
N LYS A 353 19.83 -18.98 -40.81
CA LYS A 353 18.80 -18.00 -41.16
C LYS A 353 17.39 -18.55 -40.94
N SER A 354 17.16 -19.82 -41.27
CA SER A 354 15.90 -20.54 -41.00
C SER A 354 15.51 -20.55 -39.52
N HIS A 355 16.48 -20.68 -38.61
CA HIS A 355 16.23 -20.62 -37.17
C HIS A 355 15.89 -19.20 -36.71
N VAL A 356 16.59 -18.19 -37.23
CA VAL A 356 16.28 -16.77 -36.96
C VAL A 356 14.87 -16.42 -37.46
N GLN A 357 14.50 -16.89 -38.66
CA GLN A 357 13.18 -16.72 -39.25
C GLN A 357 12.10 -17.38 -38.40
N CYS A 358 12.29 -18.65 -38.03
CA CYS A 358 11.33 -19.38 -37.17
C CYS A 358 11.10 -18.65 -35.83
N LEU A 359 12.17 -18.19 -35.18
CA LEU A 359 12.08 -17.50 -33.90
C LEU A 359 11.37 -16.13 -34.04
N LEU A 360 11.67 -15.37 -35.09
CA LEU A 360 10.99 -14.09 -35.35
C LEU A 360 9.51 -14.28 -35.71
N THR A 361 9.16 -15.31 -36.47
CA THR A 361 7.76 -15.68 -36.75
C THR A 361 7.04 -16.04 -35.46
N PHE A 362 7.66 -16.84 -34.59
CA PHE A 362 7.10 -17.17 -33.28
C PHE A 362 6.88 -15.92 -32.42
N ILE A 363 7.85 -15.00 -32.37
CA ILE A 363 7.72 -13.72 -31.65
C ILE A 363 6.58 -12.87 -32.24
N LEU A 364 6.48 -12.77 -33.56
CA LEU A 364 5.45 -11.96 -34.23
C LEU A 364 4.02 -12.44 -33.91
N ILE A 365 3.79 -13.75 -33.87
CA ILE A 365 2.44 -14.31 -33.65
C ILE A 365 2.11 -14.52 -32.16
N THR A 366 3.09 -14.55 -31.26
CA THR A 366 2.84 -14.71 -29.82
C THR A 366 3.04 -13.42 -29.02
N GLY A 367 3.78 -12.44 -29.56
CA GLY A 367 4.15 -11.21 -28.85
C GLY A 367 5.17 -11.43 -27.73
N ARG A 368 5.80 -12.60 -27.65
CA ARG A 368 6.80 -12.92 -26.62
C ARG A 368 8.07 -12.10 -26.83
N SER A 369 8.70 -11.64 -25.75
CA SER A 369 10.05 -11.08 -25.83
C SER A 369 11.03 -12.15 -26.33
N LEU A 370 12.14 -11.71 -26.95
CA LEU A 370 13.19 -12.61 -27.40
C LEU A 370 13.70 -13.49 -26.25
N ASP A 371 13.89 -12.90 -25.07
CA ASP A 371 14.38 -13.61 -23.89
C ASP A 371 13.42 -14.77 -23.50
N ASN A 372 12.11 -14.52 -23.51
CA ASN A 372 11.11 -15.55 -23.20
C ASN A 372 10.93 -16.57 -24.33
N ALA A 373 10.92 -16.12 -25.59
CA ALA A 373 10.81 -16.98 -26.76
C ALA A 373 11.95 -17.99 -26.83
N CYS A 374 13.19 -17.55 -26.56
CA CYS A 374 14.35 -18.44 -26.49
C CYS A 374 14.25 -19.48 -25.36
N CYS A 375 13.55 -19.16 -24.27
CA CYS A 375 13.43 -20.03 -23.10
C CYS A 375 12.24 -20.98 -23.14
N VAL A 376 11.37 -20.91 -24.15
CA VAL A 376 10.20 -21.80 -24.28
C VAL A 376 10.66 -23.26 -24.37
N PRO A 377 10.26 -24.11 -23.42
CA PRO A 377 10.58 -25.53 -23.47
C PRO A 377 9.90 -26.22 -24.64
N THR A 378 10.52 -27.26 -25.19
CA THR A 378 9.96 -28.02 -26.33
C THR A 378 9.88 -29.49 -25.98
N CYS A 379 8.74 -30.13 -26.23
CA CYS A 379 8.52 -31.54 -25.99
C CYS A 379 7.88 -32.24 -27.20
N ASN A 380 8.45 -33.39 -27.56
CA ASN A 380 7.94 -34.26 -28.62
C ASN A 380 7.00 -35.36 -28.10
N LYS A 381 6.85 -35.48 -26.77
CA LYS A 381 5.96 -36.47 -26.14
C LYS A 381 4.62 -35.83 -25.80
N ASN A 382 3.55 -36.63 -25.86
CA ASN A 382 2.23 -36.30 -25.33
C ASN A 382 2.24 -36.28 -23.80
N ASP A 383 3.07 -35.41 -23.21
CA ASP A 383 2.99 -35.15 -21.80
C ASP A 383 1.92 -34.08 -21.56
N ASN A 384 0.86 -34.46 -20.84
CA ASN A 384 -0.19 -33.53 -20.46
C ASN A 384 0.30 -32.48 -19.46
N SER A 385 1.35 -32.78 -18.70
CA SER A 385 1.93 -31.88 -17.69
C SER A 385 2.93 -30.86 -18.24
N HIS A 386 3.41 -31.04 -19.48
CA HIS A 386 4.44 -30.17 -20.05
C HIS A 386 3.92 -28.77 -20.36
N ILE A 387 4.57 -27.74 -19.81
CA ILE A 387 4.35 -26.33 -20.15
C ILE A 387 5.41 -25.91 -21.17
N GLY A 388 4.97 -25.44 -22.34
CA GLY A 388 5.86 -25.12 -23.45
C GLY A 388 5.25 -25.51 -24.80
N LEU A 389 6.11 -25.75 -25.77
CA LEU A 389 5.74 -26.13 -27.13
C LEU A 389 5.66 -27.65 -27.24
N THR A 390 4.47 -28.17 -27.55
CA THR A 390 4.25 -29.59 -27.84
C THR A 390 4.05 -29.80 -29.33
N ILE A 391 4.74 -30.79 -29.91
CA ILE A 391 4.68 -31.11 -31.33
C ILE A 391 3.96 -32.44 -31.50
N LYS A 392 2.83 -32.45 -32.21
CA LYS A 392 2.00 -33.66 -32.43
C LYS A 392 1.61 -33.79 -33.90
N ARG A 393 2.09 -34.81 -34.62
CA ARG A 393 1.57 -35.21 -35.96
C ARG A 393 1.17 -34.00 -36.84
N ASP A 394 2.13 -33.11 -37.09
CA ASP A 394 2.00 -31.86 -37.86
C ASP A 394 1.23 -30.68 -37.22
N LYS A 395 0.90 -30.81 -35.94
CA LYS A 395 0.31 -29.74 -35.12
C LYS A 395 1.31 -29.22 -34.11
N LEU A 396 1.28 -27.91 -33.92
CA LEU A 396 2.08 -27.20 -32.94
C LEU A 396 1.15 -26.65 -31.86
N ILE A 397 1.28 -27.11 -30.62
CA ILE A 397 0.44 -26.68 -29.51
C ILE A 397 1.32 -25.95 -28.49
N LEU A 398 0.99 -24.70 -28.21
CA LEU A 398 1.60 -23.93 -27.13
C LEU A 398 0.78 -24.09 -25.87
N LYS A 399 1.36 -24.78 -24.89
CA LYS A 399 0.80 -24.94 -23.55
C LYS A 399 1.33 -23.86 -22.62
N VAL A 400 0.44 -23.07 -22.03
CA VAL A 400 0.78 -21.94 -21.15
C VAL A 400 0.04 -22.08 -19.84
N ALA A 401 0.73 -21.92 -18.72
CA ALA A 401 0.11 -21.77 -17.41
C ALA A 401 -0.02 -20.28 -17.07
N PRO A 402 -1.16 -19.62 -17.39
CA PRO A 402 -1.35 -18.22 -17.03
C PRO A 402 -1.31 -18.06 -15.51
N ARG A 403 -0.84 -16.90 -15.05
CA ARG A 403 -0.83 -16.62 -13.61
C ARG A 403 -2.28 -16.54 -13.11
N PRO A 404 -2.64 -17.27 -12.05
CA PRO A 404 -4.01 -17.27 -11.56
C PRO A 404 -4.42 -15.86 -11.15
N THR A 405 -5.71 -15.55 -11.32
CA THR A 405 -6.34 -14.27 -10.96
C THR A 405 -6.62 -14.16 -9.47
N ALA A 406 -6.61 -15.28 -8.78
CA ALA A 406 -6.66 -15.44 -7.34
C ALA A 406 -6.13 -16.85 -7.05
N ASP A 407 -5.43 -17.06 -5.94
CA ASP A 407 -5.14 -18.41 -5.49
C ASP A 407 -6.48 -19.15 -5.30
N ARG A 408 -6.51 -20.46 -5.58
CA ARG A 408 -7.76 -21.27 -5.58
C ARG A 408 -8.42 -21.22 -4.20
N GLY A 409 -9.29 -20.23 -4.02
CA GLY A 409 -9.97 -19.96 -2.76
C GLY A 409 -11.14 -20.90 -2.55
N LYS A 410 -11.75 -20.84 -1.36
CA LYS A 410 -12.90 -21.66 -0.93
C LYS A 410 -14.05 -21.73 -1.94
N HIS A 411 -14.17 -20.75 -2.83
CA HIS A 411 -15.26 -20.61 -3.79
C HIS A 411 -15.09 -21.41 -5.09
N SER A 412 -13.95 -22.06 -5.36
CA SER A 412 -13.74 -22.83 -6.60
C SER A 412 -14.75 -23.97 -6.82
N ASN A 413 -15.31 -24.48 -5.73
CA ASN A 413 -16.28 -25.59 -5.76
C ASN A 413 -17.73 -25.12 -5.96
N ASN A 414 -18.00 -23.81 -5.95
CA ASN A 414 -19.36 -23.29 -6.13
C ASN A 414 -19.95 -23.72 -7.48
N ALA A 415 -21.17 -24.26 -7.46
CA ALA A 415 -21.89 -24.70 -8.66
C ALA A 415 -22.35 -23.54 -9.54
N ASN A 416 -22.51 -22.35 -8.95
CA ASN A 416 -22.95 -21.14 -9.66
C ASN A 416 -21.83 -20.42 -10.43
N LEU A 417 -20.59 -20.95 -10.39
CA LEU A 417 -19.42 -20.36 -11.02
C LEU A 417 -18.87 -21.29 -12.11
N LEU A 418 -18.38 -20.70 -13.20
CA LEU A 418 -17.71 -21.42 -14.27
C LEU A 418 -16.43 -22.07 -13.76
N LYS A 419 -16.20 -23.33 -14.16
CA LYS A 419 -15.04 -24.09 -13.72
C LYS A 419 -13.79 -23.68 -14.49
N THR A 420 -12.64 -23.69 -13.83
CA THR A 420 -11.36 -23.24 -14.38
C THR A 420 -10.31 -24.34 -14.41
N LYS A 421 -9.49 -24.34 -15.47
CA LYS A 421 -8.24 -25.11 -15.59
C LYS A 421 -7.03 -24.19 -15.53
N THR A 422 -5.88 -24.77 -15.17
CA THR A 422 -4.62 -24.03 -14.91
C THR A 422 -3.72 -23.90 -16.13
N VAL A 423 -3.97 -24.67 -17.19
CA VAL A 423 -3.13 -24.72 -18.39
C VAL A 423 -4.01 -24.47 -19.61
N ALA A 424 -3.56 -23.56 -20.47
CA ALA A 424 -4.14 -23.25 -21.76
C ALA A 424 -3.42 -23.97 -22.89
N SER A 425 -4.17 -24.55 -23.81
CA SER A 425 -3.65 -25.13 -25.04
C SER A 425 -4.01 -24.24 -26.23
N ILE A 426 -3.01 -23.61 -26.84
CA ILE A 426 -3.18 -22.78 -28.04
C ILE A 426 -2.60 -23.52 -29.25
N HIS A 427 -3.44 -23.81 -30.24
CA HIS A 427 -3.07 -24.36 -31.53
C HIS A 427 -2.41 -23.27 -32.36
N LEU A 428 -1.10 -23.41 -32.59
CA LEU A 428 -0.34 -22.48 -33.39
C LEU A 428 -0.49 -22.79 -34.90
N PRO A 429 -0.33 -21.78 -35.77
CA PRO A 429 -0.57 -21.93 -37.20
C PRO A 429 0.34 -22.96 -37.89
N ILE A 430 -0.19 -23.64 -38.91
CA ILE A 430 0.54 -24.65 -39.70
C ILE A 430 1.84 -24.09 -40.30
N PHE A 431 1.83 -22.85 -40.82
CA PHE A 431 3.04 -22.24 -41.38
C PHE A 431 4.20 -22.12 -40.37
N LEU A 432 3.90 -22.05 -39.07
CA LEU A 432 4.93 -22.04 -38.04
C LEU A 432 5.52 -23.45 -37.85
N PHE A 433 4.70 -24.49 -37.93
CA PHE A 433 5.18 -25.87 -37.93
C PHE A 433 6.12 -26.11 -39.12
N GLU A 434 5.76 -25.67 -40.33
CA GLU A 434 6.63 -25.74 -41.51
C GLU A 434 7.94 -24.96 -41.32
N SER A 435 7.87 -23.76 -40.72
CA SER A 435 9.07 -22.98 -40.37
C SER A 435 9.96 -23.69 -39.35
N LEU A 436 9.37 -24.39 -38.39
CA LEU A 436 10.08 -25.13 -37.36
C LEU A 436 10.78 -26.36 -37.97
N SER A 437 10.08 -27.12 -38.81
CA SER A 437 10.64 -28.26 -39.53
C SER A 437 11.82 -27.85 -40.42
N ARG A 438 11.71 -26.71 -41.14
CA ARG A 438 12.80 -26.14 -41.95
C ARG A 438 14.02 -25.70 -41.13
N SER A 439 13.83 -25.32 -39.87
CA SER A 439 14.92 -24.83 -39.02
C SER A 439 15.86 -25.95 -38.56
N GLY A 440 15.46 -27.23 -38.67
CA GLY A 440 16.29 -28.37 -38.28
C GLY A 440 16.65 -28.40 -36.79
N ILE A 441 15.89 -27.71 -35.94
CA ILE A 441 16.14 -27.66 -34.49
C ILE A 441 16.00 -29.08 -33.93
N THR A 442 17.07 -29.59 -33.34
CA THR A 442 17.02 -30.79 -32.51
C THR A 442 16.31 -30.43 -31.20
N LEU A 443 15.01 -30.70 -31.18
CA LEU A 443 14.10 -30.41 -30.06
C LEU A 443 14.43 -31.30 -28.87
N GLY A 444 15.27 -30.79 -27.95
CA GLY A 444 15.67 -31.52 -26.75
C GLY A 444 15.44 -30.78 -25.44
N SER A 445 15.28 -29.45 -25.46
CA SER A 445 14.97 -28.70 -24.23
C SER A 445 14.29 -27.35 -24.46
N LYS A 446 14.75 -26.52 -25.40
CA LYS A 446 14.24 -25.15 -25.62
C LYS A 446 14.19 -24.75 -27.10
N LEU A 447 13.33 -23.79 -27.46
CA LEU A 447 13.18 -23.26 -28.84
C LEU A 447 14.47 -22.60 -29.39
N SER A 448 15.31 -22.06 -28.52
CA SER A 448 16.64 -21.53 -28.88
C SER A 448 17.66 -22.61 -29.26
N GLY A 449 17.36 -23.88 -29.00
CA GLY A 449 18.32 -24.97 -29.17
C GLY A 449 19.56 -24.77 -28.30
N LYS A 450 20.74 -24.78 -28.94
CA LYS A 450 22.04 -24.63 -28.27
C LYS A 450 22.55 -23.20 -28.16
N HIS A 451 21.91 -22.24 -28.84
CA HIS A 451 22.41 -20.87 -28.93
C HIS A 451 21.94 -19.98 -27.77
N SER A 452 22.80 -19.07 -27.32
CA SER A 452 22.45 -18.08 -26.30
C SER A 452 21.51 -16.99 -26.84
N VAL A 453 20.73 -16.36 -25.96
CA VAL A 453 19.84 -15.24 -26.31
C VAL A 453 20.62 -14.07 -26.94
N ASN A 454 21.83 -13.79 -26.44
CA ASN A 454 22.68 -12.72 -26.97
C ASN A 454 23.15 -13.01 -28.41
N THR A 455 23.38 -14.29 -28.74
CA THR A 455 23.70 -14.72 -30.11
C THR A 455 22.54 -14.42 -31.04
N PHE A 456 21.31 -14.80 -30.65
CA PHE A 456 20.11 -14.47 -31.43
C PHE A 456 19.90 -12.97 -31.55
N ARG A 457 20.09 -12.20 -30.47
CA ARG A 457 19.94 -10.74 -30.48
C ARG A 457 20.86 -10.09 -31.53
N LYS A 458 22.11 -10.56 -31.63
CA LYS A 458 23.06 -10.12 -32.66
C LYS A 458 22.65 -10.56 -34.07
N ALA A 459 22.27 -11.83 -34.24
CA ALA A 459 21.84 -12.37 -35.53
C ALA A 459 20.58 -11.66 -36.09
N ILE A 460 19.57 -11.47 -35.24
CA ILE A 460 18.34 -10.72 -35.56
C ILE A 460 18.68 -9.28 -35.94
N LYS A 461 19.56 -8.60 -35.18
CA LYS A 461 19.98 -7.23 -35.51
C LYS A 461 20.62 -7.14 -36.91
N LEU A 462 21.44 -8.12 -37.28
CA LEU A 462 22.03 -8.19 -38.63
C LEU A 462 20.97 -8.47 -39.71
N PHE A 463 20.07 -9.42 -39.46
CA PHE A 463 18.96 -9.76 -40.36
C PHE A 463 18.06 -8.55 -40.64
N LEU A 464 17.62 -7.86 -39.59
CA LEU A 464 16.77 -6.67 -39.70
C LEU A 464 17.52 -5.48 -40.32
N LYS A 465 18.82 -5.30 -40.04
CA LYS A 465 19.63 -4.26 -40.68
C LYS A 465 19.70 -4.44 -42.20
N ALA A 466 19.91 -5.67 -42.67
CA ALA A 466 19.92 -5.98 -44.09
C ALA A 466 18.54 -5.74 -44.73
N LEU A 467 17.47 -6.15 -44.06
CA LEU A 467 16.09 -5.93 -44.50
C LEU A 467 15.76 -4.44 -44.63
N ASN A 468 16.03 -3.67 -43.58
CA ASN A 468 15.77 -2.23 -43.54
C ASN A 468 16.58 -1.47 -44.60
N LYS A 469 17.84 -1.87 -44.85
CA LYS A 469 18.65 -1.26 -45.91
C LYS A 469 18.07 -1.54 -47.30
N ARG A 470 17.55 -2.76 -47.53
CA ARG A 470 17.03 -3.18 -48.84
C ARG A 470 15.69 -2.51 -49.19
N TYR A 471 14.80 -2.35 -48.22
CA TYR A 471 13.44 -1.87 -48.45
C TYR A 471 13.16 -0.49 -47.84
N HIS A 472 14.19 0.19 -47.32
CA HIS A 472 14.10 1.52 -46.69
C HIS A 472 13.07 1.60 -45.54
N CYS A 473 12.92 0.52 -44.77
CA CYS A 473 12.02 0.44 -43.61
C CYS A 473 12.77 0.67 -42.28
N GLN A 474 12.02 0.79 -41.16
CA GLN A 474 12.58 0.98 -39.82
C GLN A 474 12.14 -0.13 -38.85
N ILE A 475 12.19 -1.39 -39.29
CA ILE A 475 11.77 -2.54 -38.50
C ILE A 475 12.80 -2.82 -37.40
N SER A 476 12.36 -2.92 -36.15
CA SER A 476 13.21 -3.26 -35.02
C SER A 476 12.65 -4.46 -34.26
N LEU A 477 13.52 -5.22 -33.58
CA LEU A 477 13.09 -6.35 -32.75
C LEU A 477 12.02 -5.92 -31.74
N GLN A 478 12.21 -4.77 -31.09
CA GLN A 478 11.26 -4.24 -30.12
C GLN A 478 9.89 -3.91 -30.73
N ARG A 479 9.84 -3.45 -31.99
CA ARG A 479 8.58 -3.22 -32.71
C ARG A 479 7.88 -4.53 -33.04
N ILE A 480 8.64 -5.59 -33.37
CA ILE A 480 8.08 -6.94 -33.61
C ILE A 480 7.52 -7.54 -32.31
N GLU A 481 8.30 -7.51 -31.22
CA GLU A 481 7.88 -8.04 -29.90
C GLU A 481 6.60 -7.37 -29.38
N ASN A 482 6.46 -6.06 -29.60
CA ASN A 482 5.33 -5.28 -29.11
C ASN A 482 4.22 -5.08 -30.15
N TYR A 483 4.35 -5.65 -31.35
CA TYR A 483 3.41 -5.39 -32.45
C TYR A 483 1.98 -5.77 -32.07
N LEU A 484 1.77 -7.02 -31.65
CA LEU A 484 0.43 -7.53 -31.32
C LEU A 484 -0.26 -6.71 -30.25
N ILE A 485 0.44 -6.43 -29.15
CA ILE A 485 -0.12 -5.68 -28.02
C ILE A 485 -0.42 -4.23 -28.38
N ASN A 486 0.51 -3.53 -29.05
CA ASN A 486 0.26 -2.16 -29.51
C ASN A 486 -0.92 -2.10 -30.49
N ARG A 487 -1.04 -3.12 -31.36
CA ARG A 487 -2.13 -3.22 -32.33
C ARG A 487 -3.47 -3.48 -31.67
N THR A 488 -3.54 -4.42 -30.73
CA THR A 488 -4.75 -4.70 -29.94
C THR A 488 -5.23 -3.48 -29.18
N ILE A 489 -4.32 -2.74 -28.54
CA ILE A 489 -4.64 -1.49 -27.84
C ILE A 489 -5.11 -0.41 -28.82
N ALA A 490 -4.45 -0.27 -29.97
CA ALA A 490 -4.80 0.78 -30.93
C ALA A 490 -6.13 0.57 -31.66
N LEU A 491 -6.60 -0.67 -31.76
CA LEU A 491 -7.87 -1.01 -32.40
C LEU A 491 -9.01 -1.18 -31.40
N GLU A 492 -8.72 -1.54 -30.14
CA GLU A 492 -9.70 -1.82 -29.09
C GLU A 492 -10.77 -2.87 -29.45
N LYS A 493 -10.53 -3.68 -30.49
CA LYS A 493 -11.46 -4.73 -30.95
C LYS A 493 -11.31 -6.05 -30.20
N ASN A 494 -10.11 -6.33 -29.71
CA ASN A 494 -9.75 -7.61 -29.10
C ASN A 494 -9.44 -7.42 -27.61
N ASP A 495 -9.80 -8.39 -26.80
CA ASP A 495 -9.52 -8.37 -25.37
C ASP A 495 -8.00 -8.54 -25.11
N PRO A 496 -7.34 -7.61 -24.39
CA PRO A 496 -5.91 -7.71 -24.10
C PRO A 496 -5.53 -8.92 -23.24
N VAL A 497 -6.47 -9.59 -22.55
CA VAL A 497 -6.19 -10.79 -21.73
C VAL A 497 -5.68 -11.95 -22.58
N ILE A 498 -6.12 -12.06 -23.83
CA ILE A 498 -5.68 -13.12 -24.75
C ILE A 498 -4.17 -13.03 -25.00
N LEU A 499 -3.63 -11.81 -25.02
CA LEU A 499 -2.20 -11.58 -25.19
C LEU A 499 -1.40 -12.03 -23.97
N GLU A 500 -1.97 -12.01 -22.76
CA GLU A 500 -1.31 -12.56 -21.57
C GLU A 500 -1.07 -14.07 -21.74
N ILE A 501 -2.04 -14.78 -22.34
CA ILE A 501 -1.94 -16.22 -22.62
C ILE A 501 -0.90 -16.47 -23.71
N LEU A 502 -0.94 -15.74 -24.82
CA LEU A 502 0.03 -15.89 -25.92
C LEU A 502 1.47 -15.55 -25.47
N ARG A 503 1.64 -14.45 -24.73
CA ARG A 503 2.95 -13.97 -24.23
C ARG A 503 3.46 -14.79 -23.05
N GLY A 504 2.56 -15.38 -22.26
CA GLY A 504 2.90 -16.05 -21.00
C GLY A 504 3.30 -15.10 -19.88
N GLU A 505 2.97 -13.80 -19.99
CA GLU A 505 3.33 -12.76 -19.02
C GLU A 505 2.18 -11.76 -18.83
N ILE A 506 2.01 -11.31 -17.58
CA ILE A 506 1.06 -10.24 -17.25
C ILE A 506 1.51 -8.94 -17.88
N SER A 507 0.59 -8.23 -18.51
CA SER A 507 0.82 -6.89 -19.07
C SER A 507 0.10 -5.82 -18.26
N TYR A 508 0.54 -4.57 -18.41
CA TYR A 508 -0.17 -3.41 -17.84
C TYR A 508 -1.66 -3.38 -18.24
N TYR A 509 -1.95 -3.74 -19.49
CA TYR A 509 -3.30 -3.68 -20.07
C TYR A 509 -4.18 -4.88 -19.70
N SER A 510 -3.61 -6.05 -19.39
CA SER A 510 -4.37 -7.22 -18.95
C SER A 510 -4.61 -7.25 -17.43
N ARG A 511 -3.95 -6.39 -16.65
CA ARG A 511 -3.98 -6.39 -15.17
C ARG A 511 -5.38 -6.42 -14.58
N SER A 512 -6.27 -5.51 -14.99
CA SER A 512 -7.65 -5.47 -14.48
C SER A 512 -8.59 -6.38 -15.27
N PRO A 513 -8.60 -6.36 -16.62
CA PRO A 513 -9.54 -7.15 -17.42
C PRO A 513 -9.47 -8.66 -17.15
N ARG A 514 -8.29 -9.19 -16.80
CA ARG A 514 -8.11 -10.64 -16.54
C ARG A 514 -8.99 -11.18 -15.41
N HIS A 515 -9.42 -10.34 -14.47
CA HIS A 515 -10.30 -10.75 -13.37
C HIS A 515 -11.76 -10.97 -13.79
N TYR A 516 -12.11 -10.57 -15.02
CA TYR A 516 -13.44 -10.70 -15.61
C TYR A 516 -13.48 -11.70 -16.76
N ALA A 517 -12.32 -11.94 -17.36
CA ALA A 517 -12.18 -12.84 -18.47
C ALA A 517 -12.28 -14.29 -18.00
N TRP A 518 -13.16 -15.05 -18.65
CA TRP A 518 -13.14 -16.51 -18.67
C TRP A 518 -13.34 -16.93 -20.11
N TYR A 519 -12.54 -17.88 -20.58
CA TYR A 519 -12.64 -18.39 -21.94
C TYR A 519 -12.52 -19.91 -21.97
N SER A 520 -13.35 -20.57 -22.76
CA SER A 520 -13.09 -21.93 -23.20
C SER A 520 -11.82 -21.98 -24.07
N GLU A 521 -11.18 -23.16 -24.23
CA GLU A 521 -10.03 -23.24 -25.15
C GLU A 521 -10.45 -22.95 -26.59
N THR A 522 -11.65 -23.35 -27.01
CA THR A 522 -12.19 -23.05 -28.34
C THR A 522 -12.26 -21.54 -28.57
N GLU A 523 -12.80 -20.76 -27.62
CA GLU A 523 -12.84 -19.30 -27.72
C GLU A 523 -11.43 -18.69 -27.75
N LEU A 524 -10.51 -19.17 -26.91
CA LEU A 524 -9.12 -18.69 -26.92
C LEU A 524 -8.45 -18.89 -28.28
N ASN A 525 -8.61 -20.08 -28.85
CA ASN A 525 -8.03 -20.42 -30.14
C ASN A 525 -8.66 -19.60 -31.28
N ASN A 526 -9.98 -19.42 -31.27
CA ASN A 526 -10.68 -18.56 -32.23
C ASN A 526 -10.16 -17.13 -32.17
N LYS A 527 -10.09 -16.53 -30.98
CA LYS A 527 -9.61 -15.15 -30.84
C LYS A 527 -8.12 -15.01 -31.15
N ALA A 528 -7.30 -16.03 -30.88
CA ALA A 528 -5.90 -16.05 -31.32
C ALA A 528 -5.79 -16.06 -32.85
N GLN A 529 -6.61 -16.86 -33.53
CA GLN A 529 -6.69 -16.88 -34.99
C GLN A 529 -7.20 -15.56 -35.58
N GLU A 530 -8.16 -14.90 -34.93
CA GLU A 530 -8.63 -13.55 -35.32
C GLU A 530 -7.50 -12.52 -35.25
N LEU A 531 -6.70 -12.55 -34.16
CA LEU A 531 -5.52 -11.68 -34.00
C LEU A 531 -4.50 -11.91 -35.12
N TRP A 532 -4.21 -13.17 -35.46
CA TRP A 532 -3.29 -13.48 -36.55
C TRP A 532 -3.86 -13.11 -37.91
N SER A 533 -5.15 -13.33 -38.13
CA SER A 533 -5.86 -12.94 -39.34
C SER A 533 -5.80 -11.44 -39.58
N ASP A 534 -5.91 -10.61 -38.54
CA ASP A 534 -5.73 -9.15 -38.66
C ASP A 534 -4.35 -8.80 -39.24
N ILE A 535 -3.27 -9.48 -38.81
CA ILE A 535 -1.92 -9.25 -39.35
C ILE A 535 -1.90 -9.42 -40.88
N PHE A 536 -2.46 -10.52 -41.37
CA PHE A 536 -2.43 -10.82 -42.80
C PHE A 536 -3.44 -9.98 -43.59
N ASN A 537 -4.55 -9.57 -42.97
CA ASN A 537 -5.47 -8.60 -43.56
C ASN A 537 -4.79 -7.23 -43.76
N GLN A 538 -3.92 -6.81 -42.83
CA GLN A 538 -3.10 -5.61 -43.04
C GLN A 538 -2.14 -5.76 -44.22
N ILE A 539 -1.50 -6.93 -44.37
CA ILE A 539 -0.62 -7.21 -45.50
C ILE A 539 -1.40 -7.14 -46.82
N LYS A 540 -2.61 -7.74 -46.86
CA LYS A 540 -3.52 -7.68 -48.02
C LYS A 540 -3.94 -6.25 -48.38
N PHE A 541 -4.16 -5.40 -47.37
CA PHE A 541 -4.49 -3.99 -47.60
C PHE A 541 -3.39 -3.25 -48.37
N TYR A 542 -2.12 -3.60 -48.14
CA TYR A 542 -0.99 -3.04 -48.90
C TYR A 542 -0.76 -3.73 -50.24
N SER A 543 -0.85 -5.06 -50.27
CA SER A 543 -0.62 -5.89 -51.46
C SER A 543 -1.82 -6.81 -51.66
N PRO A 544 -2.84 -6.41 -52.46
CA PRO A 544 -4.05 -7.20 -52.66
C PRO A 544 -3.81 -8.61 -53.22
N GLU A 545 -2.73 -8.79 -53.98
CA GLU A 545 -2.30 -10.08 -54.53
C GLU A 545 -1.72 -11.04 -53.47
N PHE A 546 -1.52 -10.57 -52.23
CA PHE A 546 -0.97 -11.37 -51.16
C PHE A 546 -1.91 -12.51 -50.76
N GLN A 547 -1.40 -13.74 -50.83
CA GLN A 547 -2.10 -14.92 -50.36
C GLN A 547 -1.87 -15.09 -48.84
N SER A 548 -2.95 -15.00 -48.06
CA SER A 548 -2.90 -15.29 -46.63
C SER A 548 -2.51 -16.75 -46.39
N PRO A 549 -1.62 -17.02 -45.43
CA PRO A 549 -1.27 -18.39 -45.07
C PRO A 549 -2.44 -19.10 -44.37
N LEU A 550 -2.42 -20.43 -44.41
CA LEU A 550 -3.40 -21.26 -43.72
C LEU A 550 -3.05 -21.38 -42.23
N PHE A 551 -4.06 -21.22 -41.37
CA PHE A 551 -3.91 -21.39 -39.92
C PHE A 551 -4.07 -22.83 -39.46
N GLY A 552 -4.88 -23.62 -40.17
CA GLY A 552 -5.23 -24.99 -39.81
C GLY A 552 -6.55 -25.10 -39.06
N THR A 553 -7.05 -26.34 -38.96
CA THR A 553 -8.34 -26.65 -38.34
C THR A 553 -8.21 -26.69 -36.82
N LEU A 554 -9.11 -25.99 -36.13
CA LEU A 554 -9.24 -26.07 -34.68
C LEU A 554 -10.02 -27.32 -34.30
N GLU A 555 -9.53 -28.04 -33.29
CA GLU A 555 -10.32 -29.08 -32.64
C GLU A 555 -11.24 -28.40 -31.60
N LEU A 556 -12.49 -28.85 -31.55
CA LEU A 556 -13.43 -28.39 -30.52
C LEU A 556 -12.98 -28.91 -29.17
N ASP A 557 -12.89 -28.02 -28.18
CA ASP A 557 -12.71 -28.43 -26.79
C ASP A 557 -13.97 -29.19 -26.32
N LEU A 558 -13.76 -30.40 -25.80
CA LEU A 558 -14.81 -31.17 -25.12
C LEU A 558 -14.80 -30.93 -23.61
N ASP A 559 -13.80 -30.22 -23.08
CA ASP A 559 -13.71 -29.84 -21.68
C ASP A 559 -14.56 -28.60 -21.42
N GLU A 560 -15.51 -28.72 -20.49
CA GLU A 560 -16.36 -27.61 -20.05
C GLU A 560 -15.61 -26.59 -19.18
N ARG A 561 -14.36 -26.88 -18.79
CA ARG A 561 -13.51 -25.98 -17.99
C ARG A 561 -12.77 -24.99 -18.88
N GLY A 562 -12.85 -23.72 -18.51
CA GLY A 562 -12.17 -22.63 -19.20
C GLY A 562 -10.99 -22.07 -18.40
N ILE A 563 -10.50 -20.92 -18.85
CA ILE A 563 -9.25 -20.31 -18.38
C ILE A 563 -9.51 -18.85 -18.07
N GLY A 564 -9.02 -18.40 -16.91
CA GLY A 564 -9.18 -17.02 -16.46
C GLY A 564 -9.70 -16.93 -15.03
N SER A 565 -10.71 -16.09 -14.81
CA SER A 565 -11.29 -15.83 -13.50
C SER A 565 -12.09 -17.00 -12.97
N GLN A 566 -11.83 -17.38 -11.72
CA GLN A 566 -12.62 -18.38 -10.99
C GLN A 566 -13.92 -17.82 -10.41
N PHE A 567 -14.16 -16.51 -10.57
CA PHE A 567 -15.33 -15.82 -10.04
C PHE A 567 -16.37 -15.50 -11.11
N THR A 568 -16.19 -16.00 -12.33
CA THR A 568 -17.15 -15.77 -13.42
C THR A 568 -18.40 -16.63 -13.18
N PRO A 569 -19.58 -16.03 -13.02
CA PRO A 569 -20.82 -16.77 -12.80
C PRO A 569 -21.28 -17.51 -14.06
N THR A 570 -22.01 -18.61 -13.88
CA THR A 570 -22.69 -19.30 -14.98
C THR A 570 -23.89 -18.48 -15.47
N LYS A 571 -24.27 -18.67 -16.74
CA LYS A 571 -25.45 -18.00 -17.31
C LYS A 571 -26.72 -18.35 -16.54
N GLU A 572 -26.85 -19.61 -16.14
CA GLU A 572 -27.98 -20.15 -15.39
C GLU A 572 -28.07 -19.50 -14.01
N ALA A 573 -26.94 -19.32 -13.32
CA ALA A 573 -26.89 -18.63 -12.04
C ALA A 573 -27.35 -17.17 -12.18
N ILE A 574 -26.90 -16.46 -13.21
CA ILE A 574 -27.34 -15.08 -13.48
C ILE A 574 -28.85 -15.04 -13.75
N ILE A 575 -29.37 -15.92 -14.63
CA ILE A 575 -30.80 -15.98 -14.96
C ILE A 575 -31.64 -16.24 -13.72
N HIS A 576 -31.25 -17.22 -12.90
CA HIS A 576 -31.93 -17.55 -11.65
C HIS A 576 -31.91 -16.36 -10.68
N TRP A 577 -30.77 -15.69 -10.53
CA TRP A 577 -30.65 -14.52 -9.65
C TRP A 577 -31.50 -13.34 -10.11
N VAL A 578 -31.49 -13.05 -11.42
CA VAL A 578 -32.32 -11.99 -12.01
C VAL A 578 -33.79 -12.30 -11.82
N SER A 579 -34.22 -13.53 -12.07
CA SER A 579 -35.62 -13.92 -11.91
C SER A 579 -36.07 -13.84 -10.43
N GLU A 580 -35.22 -14.24 -9.48
CA GLU A 580 -35.52 -14.15 -8.05
C GLU A 580 -35.76 -12.70 -7.60
N HIS A 581 -34.87 -11.78 -7.98
CA HIS A 581 -34.98 -10.37 -7.57
C HIS A 581 -36.11 -9.66 -8.31
N THR A 582 -36.31 -9.99 -9.59
CA THR A 582 -37.45 -9.49 -10.36
C THR A 582 -38.76 -9.95 -9.73
N ARG A 583 -38.89 -11.22 -9.32
CA ARG A 583 -40.07 -11.75 -8.65
C ARG A 583 -40.36 -11.02 -7.33
N LYS A 584 -39.34 -10.74 -6.52
CA LYS A 584 -39.48 -9.94 -5.28
C LYS A 584 -40.00 -8.53 -5.56
N LEU A 585 -39.63 -7.91 -6.66
CA LEU A 585 -40.16 -6.59 -7.02
C LEU A 585 -41.63 -6.65 -7.44
N HIS A 586 -42.05 -7.74 -8.07
CA HIS A 586 -43.44 -7.93 -8.50
C HIS A 586 -44.41 -8.28 -7.35
N THR A 587 -43.92 -8.56 -6.14
CA THR A 587 -44.81 -8.77 -4.97
C THR A 587 -45.38 -7.47 -4.42
N TYR A 588 -44.83 -6.32 -4.80
CA TYR A 588 -45.29 -5.01 -4.34
C TYR A 588 -46.25 -4.40 -5.36
N THR A 589 -47.43 -3.99 -4.91
CA THR A 589 -48.34 -3.19 -5.75
C THR A 589 -48.06 -1.69 -5.58
N ALA A 590 -48.28 -0.91 -6.64
CA ALA A 590 -48.08 0.54 -6.60
C ALA A 590 -48.90 1.22 -5.49
N PHE A 591 -50.11 0.71 -5.23
CA PHE A 591 -50.99 1.22 -4.17
C PHE A 591 -50.44 0.97 -2.76
N GLU A 592 -49.93 -0.24 -2.48
CA GLU A 592 -49.36 -0.58 -1.17
C GLU A 592 -48.08 0.20 -0.87
N VAL A 593 -47.23 0.37 -1.88
CA VAL A 593 -45.97 1.11 -1.79
C VAL A 593 -46.22 2.60 -1.47
N VAL A 594 -47.22 3.22 -2.10
CA VAL A 594 -47.54 4.64 -1.87
C VAL A 594 -48.20 4.86 -0.50
N LYS A 595 -49.01 3.91 -0.04
CA LYS A 595 -49.79 4.05 1.20
C LYS A 595 -48.98 3.74 2.46
N ASN A 596 -47.91 2.95 2.36
CA ASN A 596 -47.13 2.49 3.52
C ASN A 596 -45.63 2.76 3.35
N ILE A 597 -45.07 3.62 4.20
CA ILE A 597 -43.65 3.98 4.19
C ILE A 597 -42.72 2.78 4.37
N LYS A 598 -43.13 1.75 5.13
CA LYS A 598 -42.34 0.53 5.32
C LYS A 598 -42.23 -0.26 4.02
N GLU A 599 -43.33 -0.36 3.28
CA GLU A 599 -43.34 -1.03 1.98
C GLU A 599 -42.56 -0.24 0.93
N LEU A 600 -42.61 1.11 0.98
CA LEU A 600 -41.77 1.97 0.14
C LEU A 600 -40.27 1.73 0.38
N VAL A 601 -39.84 1.69 1.64
CA VAL A 601 -38.44 1.42 1.99
C VAL A 601 -38.02 0.03 1.52
N ASN A 602 -38.86 -0.98 1.73
CA ASN A 602 -38.58 -2.35 1.31
C ASN A 602 -38.46 -2.47 -0.23
N TYR A 603 -39.42 -1.90 -0.96
CA TYR A 603 -39.39 -1.86 -2.42
C TYR A 603 -38.14 -1.15 -2.94
N HIS A 604 -37.82 0.04 -2.40
CA HIS A 604 -36.63 0.79 -2.75
C HIS A 604 -35.35 -0.03 -2.56
N ASN A 605 -35.21 -0.73 -1.43
CA ASN A 605 -34.04 -1.53 -1.14
C ASN A 605 -33.91 -2.72 -2.11
N GLN A 606 -35.00 -3.44 -2.40
CA GLN A 606 -34.99 -4.53 -3.37
C GLN A 606 -34.66 -4.02 -4.79
N TYR A 607 -35.20 -2.87 -5.17
CA TYR A 607 -34.96 -2.26 -6.48
C TYR A 607 -33.51 -1.80 -6.63
N THR A 608 -32.95 -1.23 -5.56
CA THR A 608 -31.53 -0.83 -5.48
C THR A 608 -30.62 -2.05 -5.63
N ILE A 609 -30.91 -3.15 -4.93
CA ILE A 609 -30.14 -4.40 -5.02
C ILE A 609 -30.18 -4.94 -6.46
N TYR A 610 -31.37 -5.04 -7.05
CA TYR A 610 -31.53 -5.49 -8.44
C TYR A 610 -30.72 -4.64 -9.42
N THR A 611 -30.85 -3.31 -9.32
CA THR A 611 -30.15 -2.36 -10.19
C THR A 611 -28.62 -2.44 -10.01
N LEU A 612 -28.14 -2.56 -8.77
CA LEU A 612 -26.72 -2.70 -8.48
C LEU A 612 -26.15 -3.99 -9.06
N ILE A 613 -26.88 -5.10 -8.97
CA ILE A 613 -26.47 -6.39 -9.54
C ILE A 613 -26.41 -6.31 -11.07
N MET A 614 -27.43 -5.72 -11.71
CA MET A 614 -27.44 -5.49 -13.15
C MET A 614 -26.24 -4.64 -13.57
N LEU A 615 -25.95 -3.57 -12.82
CA LEU A 615 -24.80 -2.71 -13.06
C LEU A 615 -23.49 -3.49 -12.95
N ILE A 616 -23.26 -4.22 -11.85
CA ILE A 616 -22.02 -4.99 -11.61
C ILE A 616 -21.77 -6.00 -12.74
N ASN A 617 -22.81 -6.74 -13.14
CA ASN A 617 -22.69 -7.75 -14.21
C ASN A 617 -22.51 -7.12 -15.60
N ALA A 618 -23.27 -6.07 -15.93
CA ALA A 618 -23.22 -5.45 -17.25
C ALA A 618 -21.95 -4.63 -17.49
N SER A 619 -21.45 -3.95 -16.45
CA SER A 619 -20.25 -3.12 -16.54
C SER A 619 -18.96 -3.91 -16.32
N GLY A 620 -19.05 -5.19 -15.93
CA GLY A 620 -17.89 -5.95 -15.47
C GLY A 620 -17.16 -5.23 -14.35
N TYR A 621 -17.88 -4.52 -13.49
CA TYR A 621 -17.29 -3.74 -12.39
C TYR A 621 -17.26 -4.62 -11.15
N ARG A 622 -16.23 -5.47 -11.03
CA ARG A 622 -15.77 -5.94 -9.72
C ARG A 622 -15.15 -4.72 -9.12
N ALA A 623 -15.94 -4.08 -8.30
CA ALA A 623 -15.54 -2.86 -7.67
C ALA A 623 -14.22 -3.16 -6.94
N VAL A 624 -13.13 -2.55 -7.44
CA VAL A 624 -11.81 -2.60 -6.78
C VAL A 624 -11.95 -2.12 -5.33
N TYR A 625 -13.05 -1.39 -5.07
CA TYR A 625 -13.71 -1.17 -3.80
C TYR A 625 -15.01 -1.95 -3.70
N ASN A 626 -15.14 -2.92 -2.80
CA ASN A 626 -16.45 -3.41 -2.38
C ASN A 626 -17.44 -2.22 -2.20
N PRO A 627 -18.61 -2.17 -2.89
CA PRO A 627 -19.55 -1.05 -2.75
C PRO A 627 -20.16 -1.00 -1.35
N MET A 628 -20.02 -2.08 -0.57
CA MET A 628 -20.18 -2.08 0.88
C MET A 628 -18.80 -1.90 1.52
N PRO A 629 -18.62 -1.02 2.51
CA PRO A 629 -17.31 -0.80 3.13
C PRO A 629 -16.81 -2.08 3.81
N SER A 630 -15.97 -2.87 3.14
CA SER A 630 -15.01 -3.70 3.87
C SER A 630 -13.89 -2.77 4.30
N PHE A 631 -13.99 -2.27 5.52
CA PHE A 631 -13.06 -1.33 6.13
C PHE A 631 -11.58 -1.78 6.01
N ASP A 632 -11.32 -3.08 5.86
CA ASP A 632 -9.98 -3.65 5.76
C ASP A 632 -9.13 -3.20 4.55
N LEU A 633 -9.75 -2.87 3.41
CA LEU A 633 -9.03 -2.40 2.21
C LEU A 633 -8.90 -0.87 2.16
N LEU A 634 -9.85 -0.14 2.79
CA LEU A 634 -9.73 1.30 3.03
C LEU A 634 -8.57 1.61 3.99
N LEU A 635 -8.33 0.73 4.96
CA LEU A 635 -7.28 0.87 5.97
C LEU A 635 -5.85 0.67 5.45
N LEU A 636 -5.62 0.12 4.25
CA LEU A 636 -4.25 0.06 3.68
C LEU A 636 -3.92 1.26 2.80
N ARG A 637 -4.93 1.93 2.25
CA ARG A 637 -4.78 3.10 1.38
C ARG A 637 -4.82 4.42 2.17
N TYR A 638 -5.45 4.37 3.34
CA TYR A 638 -5.54 5.45 4.33
C TYR A 638 -5.10 5.00 5.73
N GLY A 639 -4.31 3.92 5.81
CA GLY A 639 -3.40 3.58 6.92
C GLY A 639 -2.01 4.04 6.57
#